data_AF-A0A853G1K7-F1
#
_entry.id   AF-A0A853G1K7-F1
#
_cell.length_a   1.000
_cell.length_b   1.000
_cell.length_c   1.000
_cell.angle_alpha   90.00
_cell.angle_beta   90.00
_cell.angle_gamma   90.00
#
_symmetry.space_group_name_H-M   'P 1'
#
loop_
_entity.id
_entity.type
_entity.pdbx_description
1 polymer ?
#
loop_
_entity_poly.entity_id
_entity_poly.type
_entity_poly.pdbx_seq_one_letter_code
_entity_poly.pdbx_strand_id
1 'polypeptide(L)'
;MALKFFDSQWYLANNPDVAAAVAAGDTTPEQHFEMYGVNEGRSPSALFDADFYLAHNSDVADAVAAGTQTAYGHFVQFGHAEGRAASPYFNVDYYLEQNPDVAEAVESGALSAYEHFQMYGAAEDRSPLAFFDAEQYLAANPDVGLAVEAGATTATEHFQRYGIHEGRNPNMVIVLGAYLAENSDVAAAVDEGATTALEHLLTYGLAEGRNLGNGLDLALFSEDPVFQEAIEAGHTDAALARVGQVAPFLPEFTPPEGFELPSNWEIPQDYVHPDGALLTVPEGWTPDEPVRLPDSFEQPFSLVDTGGVITFAGSAEGDITLINEDGGAAFARGGFIAADTLPLDGSATVTLADGQHLVGSFSDLEQLSVVGAGTVTAQGTEESDDIDLSGATLAGLTIEAMGGDDTIAIADGQTALGGDGADTFVIAATAGTPSVITVGDYDAESGDVIDLRGVAGLNLAAMEVRGAEHDGTQWIWEDYTGDSVGIWFTDSAANVEVTGARSDTMTFLIPDTSLVEGGPVYQTARINISDGGVIRAGDGGEALVGGNGSQALIGGAGSDALIGGAGADFFVLNDVSTSNLGAIDLIADFDVGSDFIVGNSTVAPASVVTGSVDTMDAASLAAVLTAESFAANGAAAISSAGRTYLVLNDGTAGFNATGDAVVDITSAGPDLSALKIIGLPDIDTASIGL
;
A
#
# COMPACT_ATOMS: atom_id res chain seq x y z
N MET A 1 31.70 -11.35 56.08
CA MET A 1 31.29 -12.11 54.88
C MET A 1 30.11 -11.35 54.33
N ALA A 2 29.97 -11.12 53.02
CA ALA A 2 28.76 -10.45 52.53
C ALA A 2 27.55 -11.36 52.82
N LEU A 3 26.46 -10.79 53.34
CA LEU A 3 25.20 -11.50 53.50
C LEU A 3 24.65 -11.81 52.10
N LYS A 4 24.46 -13.10 51.78
CA LYS A 4 23.83 -13.51 50.53
C LYS A 4 22.37 -13.04 50.52
N PHE A 5 21.83 -12.63 49.36
CA PHE A 5 20.41 -12.25 49.24
C PHE A 5 19.95 -11.15 50.23
N PHE A 6 20.86 -10.29 50.68
CA PHE A 6 20.54 -9.15 51.54
C PHE A 6 20.56 -7.85 50.72
N ASP A 7 19.49 -7.07 50.83
CA ASP A 7 19.39 -5.74 50.26
C ASP A 7 19.18 -4.74 51.40
N SER A 8 20.19 -3.92 51.68
CA SER A 8 20.18 -3.00 52.81
C SER A 8 19.09 -1.93 52.68
N GLN A 9 18.77 -1.52 51.46
CA GLN A 9 17.78 -0.50 51.20
C GLN A 9 16.38 -1.05 51.39
N TRP A 10 16.11 -2.23 50.80
CA TRP A 10 14.87 -2.96 51.01
C TRP A 10 14.64 -3.26 52.50
N TYR A 11 15.68 -3.73 53.20
CA TYR A 11 15.59 -4.08 54.61
C TYR A 11 15.24 -2.87 55.48
N LEU A 12 15.82 -1.70 55.20
CA LEU A 12 15.48 -0.48 55.93
C LEU A 12 14.08 0.03 55.61
N ALA A 13 13.63 -0.07 54.37
CA ALA A 13 12.27 0.32 53.97
C ALA A 13 11.21 -0.51 54.72
N ASN A 14 11.48 -1.79 54.93
CA ASN A 14 10.57 -2.73 55.60
C ASN A 14 10.70 -2.76 57.13
N ASN A 15 11.71 -2.10 57.68
CA ASN A 15 11.98 -2.14 59.12
C ASN A 15 12.24 -0.72 59.65
N PRO A 16 11.18 0.10 59.84
CA PRO A 16 11.32 1.50 60.26
C PRO A 16 12.02 1.67 61.61
N ASP A 17 11.88 0.69 62.51
CA ASP A 17 12.58 0.63 63.79
C ASP A 17 14.10 0.50 63.59
N VAL A 18 14.51 -0.35 62.64
CA VAL A 18 15.93 -0.52 62.26
C VAL A 18 16.45 0.71 61.55
N ALA A 19 15.67 1.30 60.63
CA ALA A 19 16.02 2.55 59.97
C ALA A 19 16.28 3.67 60.98
N ALA A 20 15.46 3.79 62.02
CA ALA A 20 15.66 4.74 63.10
C ALA A 20 16.95 4.45 63.91
N ALA A 21 17.23 3.18 64.22
CA ALA A 21 18.46 2.79 64.93
C ALA A 21 19.73 3.04 64.10
N VAL A 22 19.68 2.81 62.79
CA VAL A 22 20.76 3.12 61.85
C VAL A 22 20.98 4.63 61.76
N ALA A 23 19.90 5.42 61.66
CA ALA A 23 19.99 6.89 61.65
C ALA A 23 20.55 7.46 62.97
N ALA A 24 20.29 6.80 64.10
CA ALA A 24 20.89 7.13 65.40
C ALA A 24 22.36 6.72 65.53
N GLY A 25 22.89 5.91 64.59
CA GLY A 25 24.25 5.38 64.62
C GLY A 25 24.44 4.21 65.58
N ASP A 26 23.37 3.56 66.02
CA ASP A 26 23.39 2.46 67.00
C ASP A 26 23.75 1.11 66.35
N THR A 27 23.48 0.95 65.04
CA THR A 27 23.73 -0.28 64.28
C THR A 27 23.86 0.02 62.78
N THR A 28 24.18 -1.00 61.98
CA THR A 28 23.98 -0.99 60.51
C THR A 28 22.88 -1.98 60.14
N PRO A 29 22.26 -1.89 58.94
CA PRO A 29 21.25 -2.84 58.50
C PRO A 29 21.74 -4.30 58.58
N GLU A 30 22.96 -4.56 58.12
CA GLU A 30 23.60 -5.88 58.12
C GLU A 30 23.85 -6.37 59.54
N GLN A 31 24.38 -5.50 60.41
CA GLN A 31 24.64 -5.83 61.80
C GLN A 31 23.36 -6.17 62.55
N HIS A 32 22.29 -5.40 62.33
CA HIS A 32 20.99 -5.69 62.93
C HIS A 32 20.44 -7.02 62.43
N PHE A 33 20.49 -7.27 61.12
CA PHE A 33 19.99 -8.51 60.54
C PHE A 33 20.76 -9.74 61.07
N GLU A 34 22.09 -9.71 61.08
CA GLU A 34 22.92 -10.81 61.58
C GLU A 34 22.68 -11.10 63.06
N MET A 35 22.55 -10.05 63.89
CA MET A 35 22.46 -10.19 65.34
C MET A 35 21.05 -10.53 65.82
N TYR A 36 20.03 -9.98 65.15
CA TYR A 36 18.63 -10.05 65.58
C TYR A 36 17.71 -10.53 64.46
N GLY A 37 17.75 -9.89 63.29
CA GLY A 37 16.77 -10.09 62.21
C GLY A 37 16.60 -11.56 61.79
N VAL A 38 17.69 -12.32 61.66
CA VAL A 38 17.63 -13.76 61.30
C VAL A 38 16.83 -14.59 62.32
N ASN A 39 16.95 -14.27 63.62
CA ASN A 39 16.23 -15.00 64.69
C ASN A 39 14.82 -14.43 64.94
N GLU A 40 14.61 -13.16 64.58
CA GLU A 40 13.29 -12.51 64.58
C GLU A 40 12.43 -12.90 63.38
N GLY A 41 12.99 -13.65 62.42
CA GLY A 41 12.28 -14.05 61.20
C GLY A 41 12.09 -12.91 60.22
N ARG A 42 12.91 -11.85 60.28
CA ARG A 42 12.79 -10.73 59.33
C ARG A 42 13.28 -11.15 57.94
N SER A 43 12.61 -10.67 56.91
CA SER A 43 12.99 -10.84 55.50
C SER A 43 14.14 -9.86 55.15
N PRO A 44 15.24 -10.28 54.48
CA PRO A 44 16.39 -9.43 54.15
C PRO A 44 16.33 -8.74 52.78
N SER A 45 15.45 -9.19 51.89
CA SER A 45 15.25 -8.64 50.54
C SER A 45 13.93 -9.16 49.97
N ALA A 46 13.52 -8.63 48.81
CA ALA A 46 12.39 -9.15 48.06
C ALA A 46 12.53 -10.63 47.64
N LEU A 47 13.76 -11.15 47.55
CA LEU A 47 14.02 -12.54 47.11
C LEU A 47 13.82 -13.59 48.20
N PHE A 48 13.66 -13.17 49.46
CA PHE A 48 13.43 -14.09 50.57
C PHE A 48 12.43 -13.47 51.55
N ASP A 49 11.27 -14.11 51.64
CA ASP A 49 10.28 -13.85 52.67
C ASP A 49 10.22 -15.02 53.65
N ALA A 50 10.46 -14.75 54.93
CA ALA A 50 10.59 -15.81 55.93
C ALA A 50 9.26 -16.54 56.18
N ASP A 51 8.14 -15.82 56.23
CA ASP A 51 6.83 -16.39 56.53
C ASP A 51 6.33 -17.19 55.32
N PHE A 52 6.47 -16.64 54.11
CA PHE A 52 6.21 -17.34 52.85
C PHE A 52 7.05 -18.61 52.74
N TYR A 53 8.36 -18.54 53.01
CA TYR A 53 9.25 -19.68 52.89
C TYR A 53 8.86 -20.81 53.83
N LEU A 54 8.47 -20.50 55.06
CA LEU A 54 8.03 -21.51 56.03
C LEU A 54 6.65 -22.08 55.69
N ALA A 55 5.74 -21.25 55.14
CA ALA A 55 4.43 -21.71 54.69
C ALA A 55 4.53 -22.72 53.53
N HIS A 56 5.50 -22.54 52.63
CA HIS A 56 5.70 -23.40 51.45
C HIS A 56 6.64 -24.58 51.70
N ASN A 57 7.39 -24.57 52.80
CA ASN A 57 8.40 -25.59 53.10
C ASN A 57 8.20 -26.14 54.53
N SER A 58 7.22 -27.02 54.70
CA SER A 58 6.83 -27.55 56.02
C SER A 58 7.97 -28.27 56.75
N ASP A 59 8.88 -28.91 56.01
CA ASP A 59 10.08 -29.54 56.58
C ASP A 59 11.03 -28.52 57.21
N VAL A 60 11.16 -27.34 56.58
CA VAL A 60 11.93 -26.22 57.12
C VAL A 60 11.21 -25.60 58.31
N ALA A 61 9.87 -25.45 58.24
CA ALA A 61 9.06 -24.97 59.35
C ALA A 61 9.23 -25.82 60.61
N ASP A 62 9.22 -27.15 60.48
CA ASP A 62 9.48 -28.08 61.58
C ASP A 62 10.90 -27.92 62.15
N ALA A 63 11.91 -27.74 61.28
CA ALA A 63 13.30 -27.55 61.71
C ALA A 63 13.51 -26.23 62.47
N VAL A 64 12.82 -25.15 62.04
CA VAL A 64 12.80 -23.85 62.72
C VAL A 64 12.08 -23.95 64.06
N ALA A 65 10.92 -24.60 64.12
CA ALA A 65 10.19 -24.83 65.37
C ALA A 65 10.99 -25.66 66.38
N ALA A 66 11.82 -26.60 65.89
CA ALA A 66 12.75 -27.38 66.71
C ALA A 66 14.00 -26.59 67.16
N GLY A 67 14.20 -25.36 66.68
CA GLY A 67 15.38 -24.54 66.97
C GLY A 67 16.68 -25.07 66.39
N THR A 68 16.59 -25.94 65.38
CA THR A 68 17.76 -26.57 64.75
C THR A 68 18.32 -25.78 63.57
N GLN A 69 17.51 -24.90 62.99
CA GLN A 69 17.88 -24.03 61.88
C GLN A 69 17.01 -22.76 61.90
N THR A 70 17.40 -21.74 61.14
CA THR A 70 16.56 -20.57 60.84
C THR A 70 16.09 -20.64 59.39
N ALA A 71 14.97 -20.00 59.06
CA ALA A 71 14.41 -20.01 57.70
C ALA A 71 15.45 -19.50 56.68
N TYR A 72 16.02 -18.33 56.92
CA TYR A 72 17.08 -17.74 56.11
C TYR A 72 18.34 -18.62 56.07
N GLY A 73 18.72 -19.23 57.19
CA GLY A 73 19.87 -20.14 57.26
C GLY A 73 19.69 -21.37 56.38
N HIS A 74 18.49 -21.96 56.33
CA HIS A 74 18.17 -23.06 55.43
C HIS A 74 18.19 -22.60 53.97
N PHE A 75 17.58 -21.46 53.66
CA PHE A 75 17.55 -20.94 52.29
C PHE A 75 18.95 -20.69 51.73
N VAL A 76 19.81 -20.01 52.48
CA VAL A 76 21.20 -19.70 52.08
C VAL A 76 22.06 -20.95 51.95
N GLN A 77 21.78 -22.00 52.71
CA GLN A 77 22.58 -23.23 52.68
C GLN A 77 22.10 -24.24 51.63
N PHE A 78 20.79 -24.30 51.40
CA PHE A 78 20.15 -25.35 50.60
C PHE A 78 19.08 -24.78 49.67
N GLY A 79 18.13 -24.01 50.20
CA GLY A 79 16.91 -23.64 49.48
C GLY A 79 17.12 -22.96 48.14
N HIS A 80 18.06 -22.01 48.06
CA HIS A 80 18.33 -21.29 46.82
C HIS A 80 18.88 -22.21 45.71
N ALA A 81 19.68 -23.21 46.06
CA ALA A 81 20.25 -24.17 45.12
C ALA A 81 19.28 -25.31 44.78
N GLU A 82 18.34 -25.61 45.69
CA GLU A 82 17.25 -26.56 45.48
C GLU A 82 16.09 -25.97 44.65
N GLY A 83 16.12 -24.66 44.34
CA GLY A 83 15.06 -23.98 43.60
C GLY A 83 13.77 -23.79 44.40
N ARG A 84 13.83 -23.84 45.74
CA ARG A 84 12.63 -23.68 46.58
C ARG A 84 12.07 -22.26 46.46
N ALA A 85 10.76 -22.14 46.31
CA ALA A 85 10.05 -20.86 46.33
C ALA A 85 10.28 -20.16 47.68
N ALA A 86 10.87 -18.97 47.63
CA ALA A 86 11.32 -18.23 48.81
C ALA A 86 10.62 -16.90 49.02
N SER A 87 9.91 -16.39 48.03
CA SER A 87 9.10 -15.17 48.13
C SER A 87 8.01 -15.20 47.05
N PRO A 88 6.93 -14.42 47.19
CA PRO A 88 5.97 -14.22 46.10
C PRO A 88 6.51 -13.34 44.97
N TYR A 89 7.73 -12.79 45.10
CA TYR A 89 8.29 -11.80 44.17
C TYR A 89 9.36 -12.36 43.22
N PHE A 90 9.58 -13.68 43.23
CA PHE A 90 10.48 -14.36 42.32
C PHE A 90 10.03 -15.80 42.10
N ASN A 91 9.71 -16.16 40.86
CA ASN A 91 9.34 -17.52 40.46
C ASN A 91 10.51 -18.16 39.73
N VAL A 92 11.12 -19.18 40.35
CA VAL A 92 12.29 -19.90 39.80
C VAL A 92 11.95 -20.59 38.48
N ASP A 93 10.81 -21.27 38.41
CA ASP A 93 10.43 -22.07 37.25
C ASP A 93 10.16 -21.16 36.05
N TYR A 94 9.38 -20.10 36.24
CA TYR A 94 9.17 -19.06 35.22
C TYR A 94 10.50 -18.44 34.79
N TYR A 95 11.35 -18.05 35.74
CA TYR A 95 12.62 -17.39 35.43
C TYR A 95 13.54 -18.27 34.59
N LEU A 96 13.57 -19.58 34.82
CA LEU A 96 14.39 -20.50 34.03
C LEU A 96 13.75 -20.84 32.67
N GLU A 97 12.43 -20.89 32.58
CA GLU A 97 11.72 -21.08 31.31
C GLU A 97 11.98 -19.91 30.36
N GLN A 98 11.90 -18.67 30.86
CA GLN A 98 12.15 -17.47 30.06
C GLN A 98 13.63 -17.23 29.76
N ASN A 99 14.55 -17.87 30.49
CA ASN A 99 15.98 -17.66 30.37
C ASN A 99 16.74 -18.99 30.17
N PRO A 100 16.69 -19.59 28.96
CA PRO A 100 17.33 -20.87 28.68
C PRO A 100 18.85 -20.89 28.92
N ASP A 101 19.52 -19.75 28.76
CA ASP A 101 20.95 -19.58 29.05
C ASP A 101 21.24 -19.72 30.56
N VAL A 102 20.33 -19.22 31.40
CA VAL A 102 20.43 -19.38 32.85
C VAL A 102 20.06 -20.79 33.28
N ALA A 103 19.05 -21.39 32.65
CA ALA A 103 18.69 -22.79 32.88
C ALA A 103 19.88 -23.74 32.67
N GLU A 104 20.65 -23.56 31.59
CA GLU A 104 21.88 -24.32 31.34
C GLU A 104 22.93 -24.10 32.45
N ALA A 105 23.11 -22.85 32.90
CA ALA A 105 24.04 -22.52 33.97
C ALA A 105 23.64 -23.15 35.32
N VAL A 106 22.34 -23.21 35.62
CA VAL A 106 21.79 -23.86 36.81
C VAL A 106 21.96 -25.38 36.72
N GLU A 107 21.65 -26.00 35.58
CA GLU A 107 21.81 -27.45 35.39
C GLU A 107 23.28 -27.89 35.54
N SER A 108 24.22 -27.08 35.06
CA SER A 108 25.65 -27.33 35.24
C SER A 108 26.18 -27.08 36.66
N GLY A 109 25.34 -26.53 37.56
CA GLY A 109 25.69 -26.20 38.94
C GLY A 109 26.63 -25.01 39.06
N ALA A 110 26.74 -24.17 38.04
CA ALA A 110 27.61 -22.99 38.04
C ALA A 110 27.09 -21.90 38.99
N LEU A 111 25.77 -21.74 39.05
CA LEU A 111 25.05 -20.85 39.97
C LEU A 111 23.59 -21.29 40.09
N SER A 112 22.87 -20.79 41.08
CA SER A 112 21.40 -20.93 41.18
C SER A 112 20.66 -19.79 40.47
N ALA A 113 19.35 -19.98 40.19
CA ALA A 113 18.49 -18.94 39.62
C ALA A 113 18.50 -17.64 40.46
N TYR A 114 18.40 -17.78 41.79
CA TYR A 114 18.49 -16.65 42.72
C TYR A 114 19.84 -15.93 42.65
N GLU A 115 20.95 -16.67 42.52
CA GLU A 115 22.28 -16.07 42.38
C GLU A 115 22.42 -15.33 41.04
N HIS A 116 21.86 -15.89 39.96
CA HIS A 116 21.85 -15.21 38.66
C HIS A 116 21.07 -13.90 38.76
N PHE A 117 19.84 -13.96 39.26
CA PHE A 117 18.95 -12.82 39.30
C PHE A 117 19.51 -11.68 40.16
N GLN A 118 20.03 -12.01 41.35
CA GLN A 118 20.64 -11.02 42.24
C GLN A 118 21.88 -10.36 41.61
N MET A 119 22.70 -11.12 40.90
CA MET A 119 24.01 -10.65 40.42
C MET A 119 23.93 -10.00 39.03
N TYR A 120 22.99 -10.43 38.20
CA TYR A 120 22.87 -10.05 36.79
C TYR A 120 21.42 -9.76 36.39
N GLY A 121 20.48 -10.66 36.66
CA GLY A 121 19.14 -10.63 36.06
C GLY A 121 18.39 -9.31 36.24
N ALA A 122 18.37 -8.74 37.45
CA ALA A 122 17.72 -7.45 37.68
C ALA A 122 18.38 -6.30 36.89
N ALA A 123 19.71 -6.29 36.77
CA ALA A 123 20.46 -5.28 36.01
C ALA A 123 20.39 -5.50 34.49
N GLU A 124 20.08 -6.73 34.07
CA GLU A 124 19.79 -7.10 32.68
C GLU A 124 18.30 -6.91 32.32
N ASP A 125 17.51 -6.38 33.26
CA ASP A 125 16.06 -6.15 33.14
C ASP A 125 15.24 -7.41 32.82
N ARG A 126 15.72 -8.58 33.26
CA ARG A 126 15.02 -9.85 33.07
C ARG A 126 13.84 -9.97 34.03
N SER A 127 12.67 -10.29 33.50
CA SER A 127 11.46 -10.41 34.32
C SER A 127 11.54 -11.54 35.37
N PRO A 128 11.23 -11.26 36.65
CA PRO A 128 11.24 -12.27 37.72
C PRO A 128 9.91 -13.02 37.89
N LEU A 129 8.83 -12.57 37.24
CA LEU A 129 7.44 -12.99 37.48
C LEU A 129 6.62 -12.92 36.20
N ALA A 130 5.68 -13.83 36.00
CA ALA A 130 4.87 -13.88 34.79
C ALA A 130 4.02 -12.62 34.52
N PHE A 131 3.54 -11.93 35.57
CA PHE A 131 2.70 -10.73 35.42
C PHE A 131 3.51 -9.44 35.27
N PHE A 132 4.84 -9.51 35.44
CA PHE A 132 5.72 -8.34 35.39
C PHE A 132 6.36 -8.27 34.00
N ASP A 133 6.02 -7.21 33.28
CA ASP A 133 6.70 -6.82 32.05
C ASP A 133 7.32 -5.44 32.25
N ALA A 134 8.58 -5.28 31.85
CA ALA A 134 9.32 -4.05 32.09
C ALA A 134 8.68 -2.85 31.36
N GLU A 135 8.24 -3.03 30.12
CA GLU A 135 7.62 -1.98 29.32
C GLU A 135 6.27 -1.57 29.92
N GLN A 136 5.43 -2.54 30.29
CA GLN A 136 4.15 -2.27 30.95
C GLN A 136 4.33 -1.61 32.32
N TYR A 137 5.35 -2.01 33.09
CA TYR A 137 5.64 -1.39 34.38
C TYR A 137 6.06 0.08 34.22
N LEU A 138 6.85 0.40 33.20
CA LEU A 138 7.24 1.79 32.92
C LEU A 138 6.07 2.62 32.36
N ALA A 139 5.22 2.03 31.52
CA ALA A 139 4.00 2.67 31.05
C ALA A 139 3.06 3.03 32.22
N ALA A 140 2.94 2.12 33.20
CA ALA A 140 2.15 2.35 34.41
C ALA A 140 2.79 3.34 35.40
N ASN A 141 4.12 3.56 35.31
CA ASN A 141 4.88 4.40 36.23
C ASN A 141 5.86 5.32 35.46
N PRO A 142 5.37 6.38 34.79
CA PRO A 142 6.21 7.22 33.92
C PRO A 142 7.40 7.90 34.61
N ASP A 143 7.29 8.18 35.92
CA ASP A 143 8.40 8.73 36.70
C ASP A 143 9.58 7.75 36.84
N VAL A 144 9.31 6.45 36.85
CA VAL A 144 10.33 5.41 36.83
C VAL A 144 10.96 5.32 35.44
N GLY A 145 10.16 5.49 34.37
CA GLY A 145 10.66 5.59 32.99
C GLY A 145 11.76 6.65 32.87
N LEU A 146 11.54 7.84 33.44
CA LEU A 146 12.54 8.92 33.47
C LEU A 146 13.83 8.53 34.23
N ALA A 147 13.73 7.72 35.28
CA ALA A 147 14.89 7.24 36.02
C ALA A 147 15.69 6.18 35.23
N VAL A 148 15.01 5.31 34.49
CA VAL A 148 15.61 4.32 33.60
C VAL A 148 16.34 5.01 32.44
N GLU A 149 15.71 5.99 31.79
CA GLU A 149 16.33 6.80 30.74
C GLU A 149 17.59 7.54 31.22
N ALA A 150 17.60 7.99 32.49
CA ALA A 150 18.75 8.61 33.11
C ALA A 150 19.87 7.61 33.49
N GLY A 151 19.66 6.31 33.27
CA GLY A 151 20.60 5.24 33.64
C GLY A 151 20.74 5.05 35.15
N ALA A 152 19.75 5.47 35.94
CA ALA A 152 19.80 5.39 37.40
C ALA A 152 19.42 3.99 37.92
N THR A 153 18.61 3.24 37.18
CA THR A 153 18.13 1.90 37.51
C THR A 153 17.54 1.22 36.26
N THR A 154 17.15 -0.05 36.35
CA THR A 154 16.27 -0.73 35.37
C THR A 154 14.84 -0.82 35.91
N ALA A 155 13.87 -1.20 35.07
CA ALA A 155 12.48 -1.39 35.51
C ALA A 155 12.40 -2.48 36.59
N THR A 156 13.06 -3.61 36.34
CA THR A 156 13.12 -4.77 37.23
C THR A 156 13.84 -4.46 38.54
N GLU A 157 14.98 -3.76 38.49
CA GLU A 157 15.70 -3.36 39.70
C GLU A 157 14.86 -2.39 40.54
N HIS A 158 14.19 -1.42 39.90
CA HIS A 158 13.29 -0.51 40.59
C HIS A 158 12.13 -1.26 41.24
N PHE A 159 11.46 -2.15 40.50
CA PHE A 159 10.35 -2.95 41.01
C PHE A 159 10.75 -3.73 42.27
N GLN A 160 11.86 -4.46 42.22
CA GLN A 160 12.35 -5.29 43.33
C GLN A 160 12.76 -4.49 44.57
N ARG A 161 13.40 -3.33 44.38
CA ARG A 161 13.92 -2.52 45.50
C ARG A 161 12.92 -1.54 46.08
N TYR A 162 12.02 -1.02 45.25
CA TYR A 162 11.13 0.09 45.59
C TYR A 162 9.67 -0.22 45.27
N GLY A 163 9.39 -0.67 44.04
CA GLY A 163 8.04 -0.77 43.49
C GLY A 163 7.07 -1.59 44.36
N ILE A 164 7.54 -2.74 44.85
CA ILE A 164 6.78 -3.64 45.75
C ILE A 164 6.25 -2.92 47.01
N HIS A 165 6.98 -1.92 47.51
CA HIS A 165 6.67 -1.22 48.78
C HIS A 165 6.11 0.19 48.59
N GLU A 166 6.36 0.80 47.45
CA GLU A 166 5.81 2.12 47.09
C GLU A 166 4.36 2.06 46.60
N GLY A 167 3.78 0.86 46.48
CA GLY A 167 2.44 0.66 45.94
C GLY A 167 2.37 0.98 44.44
N ARG A 168 3.47 0.78 43.72
CA ARG A 168 3.53 0.99 42.26
C ARG A 168 2.69 -0.07 41.56
N ASN A 169 1.96 0.34 40.53
CA ASN A 169 1.20 -0.60 39.71
C ASN A 169 2.20 -1.54 39.02
N PRO A 170 2.05 -2.88 39.17
CA PRO A 170 3.03 -3.84 38.65
C PRO A 170 3.03 -3.95 37.12
N ASN A 171 1.93 -3.55 36.49
CA ASN A 171 1.76 -3.42 35.05
C ASN A 171 0.64 -2.39 34.75
N MET A 172 0.34 -2.17 33.48
CA MET A 172 -0.63 -1.16 33.04
C MET A 172 -2.10 -1.53 33.27
N VAL A 173 -2.40 -2.80 33.57
CA VAL A 173 -3.76 -3.31 33.79
C VAL A 173 -4.13 -3.30 35.28
N ILE A 174 -3.22 -3.80 36.12
CA ILE A 174 -3.46 -4.00 37.56
C ILE A 174 -3.17 -2.71 38.32
N VAL A 175 -4.23 -2.05 38.81
CA VAL A 175 -4.14 -0.80 39.56
C VAL A 175 -4.31 -1.07 41.06
N LEU A 176 -3.21 -1.04 41.81
CA LEU A 176 -3.22 -1.35 43.25
C LEU A 176 -4.07 -0.34 44.05
N GLY A 177 -4.15 0.91 43.61
CA GLY A 177 -5.04 1.90 44.23
C GLY A 177 -6.53 1.54 44.10
N ALA A 178 -6.93 0.94 42.97
CA ALA A 178 -8.30 0.47 42.75
C ALA A 178 -8.60 -0.78 43.61
N TYR A 179 -7.62 -1.69 43.72
CA TYR A 179 -7.70 -2.84 44.60
C TYR A 179 -7.96 -2.45 46.06
N LEU A 180 -7.22 -1.46 46.58
CA LEU A 180 -7.43 -0.94 47.94
C LEU A 180 -8.79 -0.24 48.11
N ALA A 181 -9.27 0.46 47.06
CA ALA A 181 -10.56 1.13 47.10
C ALA A 181 -11.74 0.15 47.24
N GLU A 182 -11.64 -1.01 46.59
CA GLU A 182 -12.66 -2.07 46.68
C GLU A 182 -12.52 -2.91 47.96
N ASN A 183 -11.32 -2.99 48.55
CA ASN A 183 -11.03 -3.84 49.71
C ASN A 183 -10.60 -3.02 50.94
N SER A 184 -11.58 -2.40 51.60
CA SER A 184 -11.33 -1.51 52.75
C SER A 184 -10.62 -2.17 53.94
N ASP A 185 -10.76 -3.49 54.11
CA ASP A 185 -10.03 -4.27 55.12
C ASP A 185 -8.54 -4.37 54.79
N VAL A 186 -8.21 -4.56 53.51
CA VAL A 186 -6.83 -4.58 53.01
C VAL A 186 -6.21 -3.19 53.11
N ALA A 187 -6.94 -2.15 52.74
CA ALA A 187 -6.50 -0.77 52.91
C ALA A 187 -6.14 -0.44 54.36
N ALA A 188 -6.96 -0.88 55.33
CA ALA A 188 -6.66 -0.70 56.74
C ALA A 188 -5.40 -1.47 57.18
N ALA A 189 -5.19 -2.70 56.69
CA ALA A 189 -3.98 -3.46 56.98
C ALA A 189 -2.72 -2.81 56.41
N VAL A 190 -2.80 -2.21 55.22
CA VAL A 190 -1.71 -1.44 54.60
C VAL A 190 -1.41 -0.17 55.41
N ASP A 191 -2.44 0.58 55.83
CA ASP A 191 -2.29 1.78 56.66
C ASP A 191 -1.65 1.48 58.03
N GLU A 192 -1.94 0.30 58.59
CA GLU A 192 -1.34 -0.20 59.83
C GLU A 192 0.09 -0.75 59.64
N GLY A 193 0.57 -0.85 58.40
CA GLY A 193 1.88 -1.40 58.05
C GLY A 193 1.97 -2.92 58.25
N ALA A 194 0.84 -3.63 58.24
CA ALA A 194 0.79 -5.08 58.41
C ALA A 194 1.08 -5.85 57.12
N THR A 195 0.90 -5.22 55.95
CA THR A 195 1.18 -5.78 54.63
C THR A 195 1.28 -4.66 53.58
N THR A 196 1.71 -4.96 52.36
CA THR A 196 1.52 -4.08 51.20
C THR A 196 0.34 -4.54 50.33
N ALA A 197 -0.15 -3.66 49.44
CA ALA A 197 -1.25 -4.01 48.54
C ALA A 197 -0.91 -5.20 47.63
N LEU A 198 0.31 -5.21 47.06
CA LEU A 198 0.78 -6.27 46.18
C LEU A 198 1.04 -7.57 46.96
N GLU A 199 1.63 -7.46 48.15
CA GLU A 199 1.86 -8.62 49.02
C GLU A 199 0.55 -9.32 49.38
N HIS A 200 -0.45 -8.55 49.82
CA HIS A 200 -1.76 -9.09 50.14
C HIS A 200 -2.41 -9.72 48.91
N LEU A 201 -2.34 -9.05 47.75
CA LEU A 201 -2.91 -9.56 46.51
C LEU A 201 -2.31 -10.93 46.12
N LEU A 202 -0.98 -11.04 46.12
CA LEU A 202 -0.28 -12.26 45.72
C LEU A 202 -0.38 -13.39 46.74
N THR A 203 -0.50 -13.07 48.02
CA THR A 203 -0.51 -14.07 49.10
C THR A 203 -1.92 -14.56 49.44
N TYR A 204 -2.92 -13.67 49.37
CA TYR A 204 -4.29 -13.95 49.79
C TYR A 204 -5.32 -13.54 48.74
N GLY A 205 -5.20 -12.34 48.18
CA GLY A 205 -6.25 -11.71 47.37
C GLY A 205 -6.70 -12.55 46.17
N LEU A 206 -5.75 -13.14 45.44
CA LEU A 206 -6.04 -14.01 44.29
C LEU A 206 -6.81 -15.27 44.69
N ALA A 207 -6.36 -15.97 45.73
CA ALA A 207 -7.01 -17.19 46.22
C ALA A 207 -8.36 -16.91 46.91
N GLU A 208 -8.55 -15.71 47.48
CA GLU A 208 -9.81 -15.26 48.07
C GLU A 208 -10.83 -14.78 47.04
N GLY A 209 -10.44 -14.63 45.76
CA GLY A 209 -11.30 -14.11 44.71
C GLY A 209 -11.68 -12.63 44.94
N ARG A 210 -10.74 -11.81 45.43
CA ARG A 210 -11.00 -10.38 45.70
C ARG A 210 -11.23 -9.58 44.42
N ASN A 211 -12.02 -8.52 44.53
CA ASN A 211 -12.20 -7.56 43.45
C ASN A 211 -10.96 -6.64 43.34
N LEU A 212 -10.36 -6.57 42.15
CA LEU A 212 -9.15 -5.77 41.84
C LEU A 212 -9.47 -4.30 41.52
N GLY A 213 -10.75 -3.94 41.39
CA GLY A 213 -11.21 -2.66 40.89
C GLY A 213 -11.19 -2.61 39.35
N ASN A 214 -11.59 -1.47 38.78
CA ASN A 214 -11.62 -1.26 37.32
C ASN A 214 -12.40 -2.34 36.54
N GLY A 215 -13.47 -2.87 37.14
CA GLY A 215 -14.28 -3.95 36.54
C GLY A 215 -13.69 -5.35 36.67
N LEU A 216 -12.50 -5.50 37.26
CA LEU A 216 -11.82 -6.78 37.43
C LEU A 216 -12.21 -7.45 38.76
N ASP A 217 -13.41 -8.02 38.81
CA ASP A 217 -13.77 -8.94 39.89
C ASP A 217 -13.20 -10.33 39.59
N LEU A 218 -12.42 -10.91 40.50
CA LEU A 218 -11.85 -12.26 40.28
C LEU A 218 -12.92 -13.36 40.19
N ALA A 219 -14.17 -13.09 40.58
CA ALA A 219 -15.29 -13.97 40.25
C ALA A 219 -15.44 -14.21 38.73
N LEU A 220 -15.01 -13.28 37.89
CA LEU A 220 -14.99 -13.41 36.43
C LEU A 220 -14.01 -14.50 35.93
N PHE A 221 -13.09 -14.95 36.77
CA PHE A 221 -12.11 -15.99 36.46
C PHE A 221 -12.42 -17.33 37.15
N SER A 222 -13.61 -17.45 37.76
CA SER A 222 -14.02 -18.67 38.48
C SER A 222 -14.18 -19.90 37.59
N GLU A 223 -14.47 -19.71 36.30
CA GLU A 223 -14.60 -20.78 35.29
C GLU A 223 -13.44 -20.75 34.27
N ASP A 224 -12.45 -19.85 34.42
CA ASP A 224 -11.28 -19.80 33.54
C ASP A 224 -10.27 -20.90 33.91
N PRO A 225 -10.08 -21.93 33.07
CA PRO A 225 -9.26 -23.08 33.42
C PRO A 225 -7.79 -22.72 33.70
N VAL A 226 -7.24 -21.76 32.95
CA VAL A 226 -5.83 -21.33 33.10
C VAL A 226 -5.62 -20.65 34.45
N PHE A 227 -6.55 -19.77 34.83
CA PHE A 227 -6.51 -19.11 36.13
C PHE A 227 -6.70 -20.12 37.29
N GLN A 228 -7.68 -21.02 37.18
CA GLN A 228 -7.93 -22.02 38.23
C GLN A 228 -6.75 -22.98 38.41
N GLU A 229 -6.13 -23.44 37.33
CA GLU A 229 -4.93 -24.29 37.40
C GLU A 229 -3.77 -23.56 38.10
N ALA A 230 -3.55 -22.29 37.77
CA ALA A 230 -2.52 -21.49 38.41
C ALA A 230 -2.77 -21.32 39.91
N ILE A 231 -4.02 -21.06 40.33
CA ILE A 231 -4.38 -20.96 41.75
C ILE A 231 -4.21 -22.30 42.47
N GLU A 232 -4.64 -23.42 41.87
CA GLU A 232 -4.48 -24.76 42.45
C GLU A 232 -3.01 -25.18 42.60
N ALA A 233 -2.16 -24.76 41.65
CA ALA A 233 -0.71 -24.95 41.71
C ALA A 233 -0.01 -24.00 42.68
N GLY A 234 -0.70 -22.97 43.20
CA GLY A 234 -0.09 -21.91 44.01
C GLY A 234 0.77 -20.93 43.22
N HIS A 235 0.66 -20.91 41.89
CA HIS A 235 1.35 -19.99 40.98
C HIS A 235 0.56 -18.69 40.85
N THR A 236 0.52 -17.91 41.93
CA THR A 236 -0.26 -16.66 41.97
C THR A 236 0.26 -15.60 41.01
N ASP A 237 1.53 -15.66 40.62
CA ASP A 237 2.09 -14.81 39.58
C ASP A 237 1.51 -15.13 38.19
N ALA A 238 1.42 -16.41 37.83
CA ALA A 238 0.79 -16.85 36.59
C ALA A 238 -0.72 -16.55 36.57
N ALA A 239 -1.41 -16.70 37.72
CA ALA A 239 -2.81 -16.33 37.85
C ALA A 239 -3.03 -14.82 37.61
N LEU A 240 -2.19 -13.95 38.19
CA LEU A 240 -2.26 -12.51 37.95
C LEU A 240 -1.89 -12.13 36.51
N ALA A 241 -0.94 -12.85 35.89
CA ALA A 241 -0.59 -12.65 34.48
C ALA A 241 -1.79 -12.96 33.57
N ARG A 242 -2.51 -14.06 33.86
CA ARG A 242 -3.73 -14.43 33.14
C ARG A 242 -4.82 -13.37 33.28
N VAL A 243 -5.00 -12.81 34.47
CA VAL A 243 -5.94 -11.68 34.66
C VAL A 243 -5.53 -10.49 33.79
N GLY A 244 -4.24 -10.14 33.79
CA GLY A 244 -3.69 -9.08 32.95
C GLY A 244 -3.95 -9.31 31.46
N GLN A 245 -3.72 -10.54 30.98
CA GLN A 245 -3.91 -10.93 29.58
C GLN A 245 -5.35 -10.75 29.10
N VAL A 246 -6.33 -11.20 29.90
CA VAL A 246 -7.75 -11.23 29.53
C VAL A 246 -8.44 -9.89 29.74
N ALA A 247 -8.04 -9.15 30.78
CA ALA A 247 -8.72 -7.93 31.22
C ALA A 247 -9.03 -6.93 30.10
N PRO A 248 -8.11 -6.57 29.18
CA PRO A 248 -8.40 -5.60 28.13
C PRO A 248 -9.58 -5.97 27.22
N PHE A 249 -9.94 -7.26 27.14
CA PHE A 249 -11.02 -7.76 26.29
C PHE A 249 -12.32 -8.03 27.06
N LEU A 250 -12.34 -7.89 28.39
CA LEU A 250 -13.55 -8.05 29.17
C LEU A 250 -14.50 -6.86 28.94
N PRO A 251 -15.80 -7.09 28.70
CA PRO A 251 -16.77 -6.00 28.58
C PRO A 251 -16.94 -5.20 29.88
N GLU A 252 -16.62 -5.79 31.04
CA GLU A 252 -16.63 -5.15 32.35
C GLU A 252 -15.42 -4.24 32.59
N PHE A 253 -14.31 -4.47 31.88
CA PHE A 253 -13.06 -3.78 32.16
C PHE A 253 -13.19 -2.28 31.94
N THR A 254 -12.74 -1.52 32.93
CA THR A 254 -12.66 -0.07 32.87
C THR A 254 -11.18 0.31 32.75
N PRO A 255 -10.68 0.64 31.55
CA PRO A 255 -9.29 0.97 31.35
C PRO A 255 -8.84 2.11 32.28
N PRO A 256 -7.66 2.00 32.91
CA PRO A 256 -7.11 3.09 33.71
C PRO A 256 -6.77 4.32 32.84
N GLU A 257 -6.58 5.47 33.48
CA GLU A 257 -6.19 6.71 32.79
C GLU A 257 -4.87 6.51 32.02
N GLY A 258 -4.86 6.87 30.74
CA GLY A 258 -3.68 6.71 29.87
C GLY A 258 -3.42 5.29 29.38
N PHE A 259 -4.36 4.36 29.57
CA PHE A 259 -4.25 3.00 29.04
C PHE A 259 -4.32 2.99 27.51
N GLU A 260 -3.29 2.45 26.88
CA GLU A 260 -3.22 2.18 25.44
C GLU A 260 -2.82 0.71 25.24
N LEU A 261 -3.71 -0.12 24.69
CA LEU A 261 -3.43 -1.54 24.48
C LEU A 261 -2.42 -1.72 23.33
N PRO A 262 -1.25 -2.35 23.55
CA PRO A 262 -0.30 -2.66 22.49
C PRO A 262 -0.92 -3.53 21.38
N SER A 263 -0.54 -3.30 20.12
CA SER A 263 -1.04 -4.07 18.96
C SER A 263 -0.54 -5.52 18.93
N ASN A 264 0.55 -5.83 19.63
CA ASN A 264 1.09 -7.17 19.81
C ASN A 264 0.51 -7.92 21.03
N TRP A 265 -0.54 -7.40 21.67
CA TRP A 265 -1.11 -8.01 22.86
C TRP A 265 -1.70 -9.40 22.56
N GLU A 266 -1.40 -10.37 23.42
CA GLU A 266 -1.83 -11.75 23.21
C GLU A 266 -3.34 -11.91 23.41
N ILE A 267 -4.01 -12.51 22.42
CA ILE A 267 -5.45 -12.75 22.44
C ILE A 267 -5.72 -14.06 23.21
N PRO A 268 -6.50 -14.03 24.30
CA PRO A 268 -6.86 -15.22 25.07
C PRO A 268 -7.64 -16.24 24.23
N GLN A 269 -7.08 -17.44 24.06
CA GLN A 269 -7.68 -18.49 23.21
C GLN A 269 -8.72 -19.34 23.93
N ASP A 270 -8.63 -19.44 25.25
CA ASP A 270 -9.29 -20.45 26.06
C ASP A 270 -10.00 -19.88 27.30
N TYR A 271 -10.19 -18.55 27.34
CA TYR A 271 -10.94 -17.91 28.41
C TYR A 271 -12.41 -18.30 28.38
N VAL A 272 -12.97 -18.56 29.56
CA VAL A 272 -14.38 -18.91 29.75
C VAL A 272 -15.00 -17.96 30.76
N HIS A 273 -15.89 -17.09 30.28
CA HIS A 273 -16.65 -16.20 31.14
C HIS A 273 -17.72 -16.99 31.93
N PRO A 274 -17.87 -16.79 33.25
CA PRO A 274 -18.80 -17.58 34.08
C PRO A 274 -20.27 -17.45 33.65
N ASP A 275 -20.68 -16.28 33.18
CA ASP A 275 -22.04 -16.05 32.66
C ASP A 275 -22.18 -16.32 31.15
N GLY A 276 -21.12 -16.79 30.48
CA GLY A 276 -21.09 -17.03 29.04
C GLY A 276 -21.11 -15.75 28.18
N ALA A 277 -20.75 -14.61 28.77
CA ALA A 277 -20.51 -13.37 28.01
C ALA A 277 -19.30 -13.56 27.09
N LEU A 278 -19.37 -12.92 25.92
CA LEU A 278 -18.26 -12.91 24.97
C LEU A 278 -17.31 -11.76 25.29
N LEU A 279 -16.02 -12.00 25.08
CA LEU A 279 -14.98 -10.97 25.06
C LEU A 279 -15.22 -10.01 23.89
N THR A 280 -14.79 -8.77 24.05
CA THR A 280 -14.96 -7.71 23.04
C THR A 280 -13.61 -7.11 22.70
N VAL A 281 -13.39 -6.83 21.42
CA VAL A 281 -12.22 -6.06 20.97
C VAL A 281 -12.42 -4.59 21.39
N PRO A 282 -11.44 -3.96 22.07
CA PRO A 282 -11.51 -2.54 22.39
C PRO A 282 -11.68 -1.67 21.15
N GLU A 283 -12.49 -0.61 21.26
CA GLU A 283 -12.72 0.32 20.16
C GLU A 283 -11.40 0.95 19.69
N GLY A 284 -11.13 0.86 18.39
CA GLY A 284 -9.94 1.44 17.76
C GLY A 284 -8.65 0.62 17.92
N TRP A 285 -8.67 -0.51 18.63
CA TRP A 285 -7.53 -1.42 18.68
C TRP A 285 -7.49 -2.35 17.46
N THR A 286 -6.30 -2.52 16.90
CA THR A 286 -6.04 -3.45 15.80
C THR A 286 -4.74 -4.20 16.06
N PRO A 287 -4.70 -5.52 15.81
CA PRO A 287 -3.47 -6.31 15.95
C PRO A 287 -2.44 -5.93 14.87
N ASP A 288 -1.16 -6.22 15.13
CA ASP A 288 -0.06 -6.00 14.16
C ASP A 288 -0.27 -6.79 12.86
N GLU A 289 -0.83 -7.99 12.97
CA GLU A 289 -1.12 -8.89 11.86
C GLU A 289 -2.58 -9.35 11.91
N PRO A 290 -3.22 -9.67 10.77
CA PRO A 290 -4.58 -10.20 10.77
C PRO A 290 -4.69 -11.47 11.63
N VAL A 291 -5.63 -11.47 12.59
CA VAL A 291 -5.84 -12.60 13.51
C VAL A 291 -7.27 -13.13 13.47
N ARG A 292 -7.42 -14.44 13.65
CA ARG A 292 -8.71 -15.09 13.85
C ARG A 292 -9.07 -15.06 15.32
N LEU A 293 -10.21 -14.45 15.66
CA LEU A 293 -10.69 -14.42 17.04
C LEU A 293 -11.35 -15.76 17.41
N PRO A 294 -11.11 -16.29 18.62
CA PRO A 294 -11.75 -17.51 19.09
C PRO A 294 -13.25 -17.29 19.36
N ASP A 295 -14.01 -18.37 19.50
CA ASP A 295 -15.46 -18.34 19.75
C ASP A 295 -15.85 -17.64 21.07
N SER A 296 -14.87 -17.42 21.96
CA SER A 296 -15.05 -16.64 23.18
C SER A 296 -15.18 -15.14 22.94
N PHE A 297 -14.98 -14.65 21.70
CA PHE A 297 -15.12 -13.24 21.34
C PHE A 297 -16.39 -12.94 20.52
N GLU A 298 -16.90 -11.73 20.67
CA GLU A 298 -17.81 -11.13 19.69
C GLU A 298 -17.07 -10.94 18.36
N GLN A 299 -17.55 -11.63 17.33
CA GLN A 299 -16.93 -11.57 16.01
C GLN A 299 -17.22 -10.19 15.37
N PRO A 300 -16.19 -9.41 14.99
CA PRO A 300 -16.36 -8.03 14.50
C PRO A 300 -17.14 -7.97 13.17
N PHE A 301 -17.13 -9.06 12.42
CA PHE A 301 -18.01 -9.30 11.28
C PHE A 301 -18.19 -10.80 11.08
N SER A 302 -19.23 -11.18 10.36
CA SER A 302 -19.53 -12.59 10.06
C SER A 302 -19.93 -12.79 8.60
N LEU A 303 -19.66 -13.99 8.10
CA LEU A 303 -20.12 -14.43 6.79
C LEU A 303 -21.51 -15.07 6.95
N VAL A 304 -22.43 -14.74 6.06
CA VAL A 304 -23.75 -15.37 5.99
C VAL A 304 -23.83 -16.12 4.67
N ASP A 305 -23.80 -17.45 4.75
CA ASP A 305 -24.05 -18.36 3.63
C ASP A 305 -25.55 -18.65 3.48
N THR A 306 -26.13 -18.22 2.37
CA THR A 306 -27.49 -18.58 1.95
C THR A 306 -27.47 -19.44 0.69
N GLY A 307 -26.97 -20.67 0.82
CA GLY A 307 -27.03 -21.68 -0.24
C GLY A 307 -25.98 -21.50 -1.32
N GLY A 308 -24.74 -21.20 -0.93
CA GLY A 308 -23.60 -20.91 -1.81
C GLY A 308 -23.46 -19.42 -2.16
N VAL A 309 -24.32 -18.57 -1.60
CA VAL A 309 -24.26 -17.10 -1.74
C VAL A 309 -23.84 -16.50 -0.41
N ILE A 310 -22.67 -15.87 -0.40
CA ILE A 310 -22.03 -15.32 0.77
C ILE A 310 -22.26 -13.81 0.82
N THR A 311 -22.73 -13.35 1.97
CA THR A 311 -22.89 -11.93 2.28
C THR A 311 -22.18 -11.61 3.58
N PHE A 312 -21.73 -10.37 3.73
CA PHE A 312 -21.08 -9.91 4.96
C PHE A 312 -22.14 -9.28 5.87
N ALA A 313 -22.35 -9.84 7.07
CA ALA A 313 -23.27 -9.29 8.05
C ALA A 313 -22.59 -8.26 8.96
N GLY A 314 -23.33 -7.19 9.31
CA GLY A 314 -22.83 -6.01 10.03
C GLY A 314 -22.88 -4.74 9.15
N SER A 315 -22.86 -3.55 9.74
CA SER A 315 -22.76 -2.30 8.99
C SER A 315 -21.36 -2.21 8.37
N ALA A 316 -21.22 -2.55 7.09
CA ALA A 316 -19.91 -2.80 6.52
C ALA A 316 -19.67 -1.97 5.26
N GLU A 317 -19.34 -0.69 5.44
CA GLU A 317 -18.58 0.09 4.44
C GLU A 317 -17.07 -0.16 4.68
N GLY A 318 -16.25 -0.12 3.63
CA GLY A 318 -14.79 -0.22 3.68
C GLY A 318 -14.19 -1.53 3.15
N ASP A 319 -12.88 -1.70 3.38
CA ASP A 319 -12.07 -2.77 2.80
C ASP A 319 -12.32 -4.13 3.48
N ILE A 320 -12.33 -5.16 2.64
CA ILE A 320 -12.43 -6.58 2.97
C ILE A 320 -11.29 -7.26 2.22
N THR A 321 -10.34 -7.86 2.93
CA THR A 321 -9.19 -8.54 2.32
C THR A 321 -9.48 -10.03 2.19
N LEU A 322 -9.27 -10.59 1.01
CA LEU A 322 -9.30 -12.02 0.75
C LEU A 322 -7.94 -12.62 1.12
N ILE A 323 -7.95 -13.67 1.95
CA ILE A 323 -6.76 -14.38 2.39
C ILE A 323 -6.90 -15.85 1.98
N ASN A 324 -5.93 -16.37 1.23
CA ASN A 324 -5.87 -17.80 0.92
C ASN A 324 -5.31 -18.58 2.12
N GLU A 325 -6.11 -19.51 2.65
CA GLU A 325 -5.73 -20.45 3.70
C GLU A 325 -5.89 -21.88 3.16
N ASP A 326 -4.91 -22.77 3.36
CA ASP A 326 -4.86 -24.16 2.86
C ASP A 326 -6.22 -24.82 2.50
N GLY A 327 -6.69 -24.61 1.26
CA GLY A 327 -7.91 -25.20 0.72
C GLY A 327 -9.18 -24.35 0.75
N GLY A 328 -9.10 -23.05 1.09
CA GLY A 328 -10.21 -22.10 1.09
C GLY A 328 -9.82 -20.63 1.20
N ALA A 329 -10.80 -19.75 1.10
CA ALA A 329 -10.68 -18.31 1.25
C ALA A 329 -11.23 -17.88 2.60
N ALA A 330 -10.38 -17.25 3.40
CA ALA A 330 -10.80 -16.44 4.54
C ALA A 330 -10.96 -14.98 4.11
N PHE A 331 -11.74 -14.23 4.88
CA PHE A 331 -11.89 -12.78 4.67
C PHE A 331 -11.41 -12.09 5.92
N ALA A 332 -10.69 -10.98 5.76
CA ALA A 332 -10.23 -10.14 6.86
C ALA A 332 -10.77 -8.72 6.74
N ARG A 333 -11.00 -8.09 7.89
CA ARG A 333 -11.41 -6.69 8.00
C ARG A 333 -10.90 -6.10 9.30
N GLY A 334 -10.31 -4.91 9.23
CA GLY A 334 -9.82 -4.19 10.39
C GLY A 334 -8.82 -4.98 11.25
N GLY A 335 -7.99 -5.82 10.62
CA GLY A 335 -7.04 -6.70 11.32
C GLY A 335 -7.63 -8.01 11.86
N PHE A 336 -8.89 -8.33 11.58
CA PHE A 336 -9.52 -9.56 12.05
C PHE A 336 -9.97 -10.45 10.91
N ILE A 337 -9.73 -11.75 11.02
CA ILE A 337 -10.14 -12.77 10.05
C ILE A 337 -11.49 -13.35 10.47
N ALA A 338 -12.44 -13.41 9.55
CA ALA A 338 -13.74 -14.03 9.75
C ALA A 338 -13.59 -15.50 10.17
N ALA A 339 -14.40 -15.94 11.13
CA ALA A 339 -14.38 -17.31 11.64
C ALA A 339 -14.62 -18.39 10.56
N ASP A 340 -15.44 -18.09 9.57
CA ASP A 340 -15.77 -19.01 8.47
C ASP A 340 -14.85 -18.83 7.26
N THR A 341 -14.60 -19.93 6.54
CA THR A 341 -13.87 -19.93 5.26
C THR A 341 -14.78 -20.42 4.12
N LEU A 342 -14.43 -20.03 2.89
CA LEU A 342 -15.13 -20.44 1.68
C LEU A 342 -14.28 -21.39 0.83
N PRO A 343 -14.88 -22.31 0.08
CA PRO A 343 -14.14 -23.06 -0.93
C PRO A 343 -13.71 -22.15 -2.09
N LEU A 344 -12.43 -22.21 -2.46
CA LEU A 344 -11.88 -21.65 -3.69
C LEU A 344 -11.94 -22.71 -4.79
N ASP A 345 -13.14 -23.01 -5.29
CA ASP A 345 -13.35 -24.01 -6.36
C ASP A 345 -14.34 -23.54 -7.44
N GLY A 346 -14.65 -22.24 -7.46
CA GLY A 346 -15.64 -21.63 -8.36
C GLY A 346 -17.09 -21.90 -7.98
N SER A 347 -17.37 -22.61 -6.88
CA SER A 347 -18.75 -22.89 -6.46
C SER A 347 -19.39 -21.79 -5.61
N ALA A 348 -18.58 -20.93 -4.98
CA ALA A 348 -19.05 -19.86 -4.10
C ALA A 348 -19.33 -18.55 -4.85
N THR A 349 -20.45 -17.90 -4.52
CA THR A 349 -20.78 -16.56 -4.98
C THR A 349 -20.68 -15.56 -3.83
N VAL A 350 -19.87 -14.52 -3.96
CA VAL A 350 -19.76 -13.42 -2.98
C VAL A 350 -20.59 -12.24 -3.45
N THR A 351 -21.49 -11.73 -2.61
CA THR A 351 -22.30 -10.54 -2.92
C THR A 351 -21.83 -9.33 -2.10
N LEU A 352 -21.40 -8.27 -2.80
CA LEU A 352 -20.95 -7.01 -2.21
C LEU A 352 -22.05 -5.95 -2.21
N ALA A 353 -22.30 -5.34 -1.06
CA ALA A 353 -23.18 -4.18 -0.90
C ALA A 353 -22.47 -2.87 -1.32
N ASP A 354 -23.25 -1.81 -1.55
CA ASP A 354 -22.70 -0.48 -1.79
C ASP A 354 -21.81 -0.04 -0.62
N GLY A 355 -20.64 0.53 -0.94
CA GLY A 355 -19.61 0.90 0.04
C GLY A 355 -18.69 -0.24 0.51
N GLN A 356 -18.91 -1.50 0.10
CA GLN A 356 -17.96 -2.59 0.34
C GLN A 356 -16.89 -2.64 -0.74
N HIS A 357 -15.64 -2.86 -0.33
CA HIS A 357 -14.50 -2.98 -1.23
C HIS A 357 -13.74 -4.28 -0.94
N LEU A 358 -13.73 -5.22 -1.89
CA LEU A 358 -13.00 -6.49 -1.75
C LEU A 358 -11.62 -6.39 -2.39
N VAL A 359 -10.56 -6.70 -1.65
CA VAL A 359 -9.17 -6.69 -2.12
C VAL A 359 -8.59 -8.10 -2.01
N GLY A 360 -7.91 -8.60 -3.04
CA GLY A 360 -7.30 -9.93 -3.00
C GLY A 360 -6.38 -10.20 -4.19
N SER A 361 -5.61 -11.29 -4.11
CA SER A 361 -4.79 -11.71 -5.25
C SER A 361 -5.68 -12.09 -6.44
N PHE A 362 -5.22 -11.82 -7.65
CA PHE A 362 -5.89 -12.23 -8.88
C PHE A 362 -6.17 -13.73 -8.89
N SER A 363 -5.17 -14.54 -8.52
CA SER A 363 -5.26 -16.01 -8.50
C SER A 363 -6.34 -16.56 -7.55
N ASP A 364 -6.65 -15.83 -6.48
CA ASP A 364 -7.71 -16.22 -5.54
C ASP A 364 -9.07 -15.69 -6.00
N LEU A 365 -9.11 -14.45 -6.50
CA LEU A 365 -10.35 -13.82 -6.98
C LEU A 365 -10.92 -14.48 -8.24
N GLU A 366 -10.08 -15.02 -9.14
CA GLU A 366 -10.55 -15.76 -10.33
C GLU A 366 -11.34 -17.04 -9.97
N GLN A 367 -11.12 -17.57 -8.75
CA GLN A 367 -11.80 -18.76 -8.24
C GLN A 367 -13.13 -18.43 -7.54
N LEU A 368 -13.53 -17.15 -7.51
CA LEU A 368 -14.76 -16.67 -6.88
C LEU A 368 -15.71 -16.03 -7.92
N SER A 369 -17.02 -16.24 -7.72
CA SER A 369 -18.03 -15.46 -8.44
C SER A 369 -18.42 -14.25 -7.61
N VAL A 370 -17.95 -13.05 -7.96
CA VAL A 370 -18.27 -11.82 -7.20
C VAL A 370 -19.36 -11.02 -7.92
N VAL A 371 -20.41 -10.63 -7.20
CA VAL A 371 -21.56 -9.86 -7.72
C VAL A 371 -21.97 -8.74 -6.76
N GLY A 372 -22.77 -7.77 -7.20
CA GLY A 372 -23.34 -6.75 -6.32
C GLY A 372 -23.01 -5.32 -6.74
N ALA A 373 -23.12 -4.39 -5.79
CA ALA A 373 -22.93 -2.95 -6.00
C ALA A 373 -21.61 -2.40 -5.41
N GLY A 374 -20.85 -3.23 -4.67
CA GLY A 374 -19.52 -2.86 -4.16
C GLY A 374 -18.42 -2.97 -5.21
N THR A 375 -17.21 -2.55 -4.83
CA THR A 375 -16.02 -2.53 -5.68
C THR A 375 -15.08 -3.68 -5.37
N VAL A 376 -14.17 -3.98 -6.30
CA VAL A 376 -13.15 -5.03 -6.14
C VAL A 376 -11.81 -4.49 -6.63
N THR A 377 -10.73 -4.77 -5.90
CA THR A 377 -9.35 -4.62 -6.39
C THR A 377 -8.71 -6.00 -6.48
N ALA A 378 -8.35 -6.41 -7.69
CA ALA A 378 -7.57 -7.62 -7.93
C ALA A 378 -6.10 -7.27 -8.10
N GLN A 379 -5.23 -7.88 -7.30
CA GLN A 379 -3.80 -7.60 -7.27
C GLN A 379 -2.99 -8.70 -7.95
N GLY A 380 -2.13 -8.31 -8.89
CA GLY A 380 -1.09 -9.15 -9.46
C GLY A 380 0.09 -9.34 -8.51
N THR A 381 1.22 -9.73 -9.06
CA THR A 381 2.48 -9.99 -8.39
C THR A 381 3.56 -9.02 -8.85
N GLU A 382 4.76 -9.13 -8.31
CA GLU A 382 5.93 -8.38 -8.82
C GLU A 382 6.58 -9.10 -10.04
N GLU A 383 5.91 -10.11 -10.60
CA GLU A 383 6.30 -10.83 -11.81
C GLU A 383 5.27 -10.56 -12.93
N SER A 384 5.68 -10.72 -14.19
CA SER A 384 4.77 -10.62 -15.35
C SER A 384 3.57 -11.55 -15.26
N ASP A 385 2.37 -10.96 -15.20
CA ASP A 385 1.08 -11.60 -15.07
C ASP A 385 0.21 -11.47 -16.34
N ASP A 386 -0.69 -12.44 -16.54
CA ASP A 386 -1.73 -12.41 -17.59
C ASP A 386 -3.10 -12.41 -16.90
N ILE A 387 -3.68 -11.21 -16.74
CA ILE A 387 -4.86 -10.92 -15.94
C ILE A 387 -6.06 -10.68 -16.86
N ASP A 388 -7.00 -11.62 -16.94
CA ASP A 388 -8.27 -11.44 -17.67
C ASP A 388 -9.48 -11.41 -16.75
N LEU A 389 -9.98 -10.21 -16.48
CA LEU A 389 -11.22 -9.98 -15.74
C LEU A 389 -12.30 -9.29 -16.59
N SER A 390 -12.15 -9.31 -17.91
CA SER A 390 -13.08 -8.70 -18.87
C SER A 390 -14.50 -9.28 -18.79
N GLY A 391 -14.66 -10.49 -18.25
CA GLY A 391 -15.95 -11.14 -17.98
C GLY A 391 -16.65 -10.72 -16.67
N ALA A 392 -15.97 -9.98 -15.79
CA ALA A 392 -16.51 -9.59 -14.49
C ALA A 392 -17.53 -8.47 -14.61
N THR A 393 -18.75 -8.69 -14.08
CA THR A 393 -19.87 -7.73 -14.19
C THR A 393 -19.98 -6.77 -13.00
N LEU A 394 -18.86 -6.46 -12.35
CA LEU A 394 -18.82 -5.65 -11.14
C LEU A 394 -18.75 -4.16 -11.46
N ALA A 395 -19.48 -3.35 -10.69
CA ALA A 395 -19.37 -1.91 -10.78
C ALA A 395 -18.10 -1.44 -10.05
N GLY A 396 -17.18 -0.78 -10.77
CA GLY A 396 -15.96 -0.24 -10.16
C GLY A 396 -14.91 -1.30 -9.78
N LEU A 397 -14.74 -2.32 -10.64
CA LEU A 397 -13.59 -3.22 -10.57
C LEU A 397 -12.32 -2.46 -10.96
N THR A 398 -11.33 -2.48 -10.09
CA THR A 398 -9.96 -2.02 -10.33
C THR A 398 -9.05 -3.25 -10.41
N ILE A 399 -8.09 -3.22 -11.32
CA ILE A 399 -7.04 -4.23 -11.46
C ILE A 399 -5.72 -3.52 -11.21
N GLU A 400 -4.89 -4.04 -10.31
CA GLU A 400 -3.56 -3.55 -9.98
C GLU A 400 -2.56 -4.66 -10.28
N ALA A 401 -1.85 -4.60 -11.41
CA ALA A 401 -0.94 -5.69 -11.79
C ALA A 401 0.38 -5.68 -10.99
N MET A 402 0.73 -4.53 -10.40
CA MET A 402 1.86 -4.30 -9.48
C MET A 402 3.19 -4.09 -10.20
N GLY A 403 3.95 -5.12 -10.55
CA GLY A 403 5.22 -4.95 -11.24
C GLY A 403 5.57 -6.12 -12.14
N GLY A 404 6.31 -5.86 -13.22
CA GLY A 404 6.51 -6.83 -14.29
C GLY A 404 5.94 -6.30 -15.60
N ASP A 405 6.23 -6.98 -16.71
CA ASP A 405 5.60 -6.65 -17.99
C ASP A 405 4.26 -7.41 -18.09
N ASP A 406 3.15 -6.75 -17.76
CA ASP A 406 1.86 -7.39 -17.54
C ASP A 406 0.94 -7.35 -18.77
N THR A 407 -0.02 -8.27 -18.84
CA THR A 407 -1.12 -8.20 -19.82
C THR A 407 -2.45 -8.18 -19.07
N ILE A 408 -3.22 -7.10 -19.24
CA ILE A 408 -4.45 -6.85 -18.48
C ILE A 408 -5.64 -6.70 -19.42
N ALA A 409 -6.58 -7.64 -19.40
CA ALA A 409 -7.80 -7.57 -20.18
C ALA A 409 -8.96 -6.95 -19.38
N ILE A 410 -9.49 -5.82 -19.86
CA ILE A 410 -10.58 -5.06 -19.24
C ILE A 410 -11.77 -4.79 -20.17
N ALA A 411 -12.94 -4.65 -19.57
CA ALA A 411 -14.21 -4.32 -20.23
C ALA A 411 -14.82 -3.00 -19.73
N ASP A 412 -15.99 -2.66 -20.28
CA ASP A 412 -16.70 -1.41 -19.99
C ASP A 412 -16.96 -1.21 -18.48
N GLY A 413 -16.51 -0.07 -17.94
CA GLY A 413 -16.72 0.30 -16.54
C GLY A 413 -15.68 -0.25 -15.56
N GLN A 414 -14.62 -0.89 -16.06
CA GLN A 414 -13.46 -1.36 -15.28
C GLN A 414 -12.29 -0.37 -15.36
N THR A 415 -11.41 -0.45 -14.37
CA THR A 415 -10.15 0.31 -14.29
C THR A 415 -8.98 -0.68 -14.27
N ALA A 416 -7.95 -0.44 -15.08
CA ALA A 416 -6.68 -1.14 -14.98
C ALA A 416 -5.56 -0.20 -14.55
N LEU A 417 -4.65 -0.73 -13.75
CA LEU A 417 -3.39 -0.15 -13.31
C LEU A 417 -2.30 -1.21 -13.60
N GLY A 418 -1.40 -0.90 -14.53
CA GLY A 418 -0.25 -1.73 -14.92
C GLY A 418 0.84 -1.80 -13.85
N GLY A 419 1.15 -0.68 -13.19
CA GLY A 419 2.23 -0.60 -12.22
C GLY A 419 3.60 -0.41 -12.87
N ASP A 420 4.63 -1.05 -12.31
CA ASP A 420 6.01 -0.91 -12.79
C ASP A 420 6.33 -1.93 -13.91
N GLY A 421 6.39 -1.50 -15.17
CA GLY A 421 6.84 -2.38 -16.26
C GLY A 421 6.34 -1.94 -17.63
N ALA A 422 6.53 -2.79 -18.64
CA ALA A 422 5.97 -2.55 -19.98
C ALA A 422 4.65 -3.32 -20.13
N ASP A 423 3.53 -2.64 -19.90
CA ASP A 423 2.23 -3.29 -19.72
C ASP A 423 1.35 -3.27 -20.96
N THR A 424 0.55 -4.30 -21.15
CA THR A 424 -0.38 -4.45 -22.27
C THR A 424 -1.82 -4.45 -21.80
N PHE A 425 -2.54 -3.35 -22.03
CA PHE A 425 -3.96 -3.22 -21.70
C PHE A 425 -4.83 -3.69 -22.87
N VAL A 426 -5.40 -4.90 -22.76
CA VAL A 426 -6.28 -5.50 -23.76
C VAL A 426 -7.72 -5.06 -23.52
N ILE A 427 -8.29 -4.30 -24.45
CA ILE A 427 -9.61 -3.71 -24.25
C ILE A 427 -10.69 -4.57 -24.92
N ALA A 428 -11.73 -4.91 -24.17
CA ALA A 428 -12.92 -5.63 -24.64
C ALA A 428 -14.18 -4.74 -24.50
N ALA A 429 -14.56 -4.03 -25.57
CA ALA A 429 -15.79 -3.22 -25.57
C ALA A 429 -16.96 -3.89 -26.30
N THR A 430 -18.19 -3.64 -25.85
CA THR A 430 -19.40 -4.12 -26.54
C THR A 430 -19.77 -3.19 -27.69
N ALA A 431 -19.95 -3.75 -28.89
CA ALA A 431 -20.32 -2.98 -30.08
C ALA A 431 -21.63 -2.20 -29.89
N GLY A 432 -21.60 -0.88 -30.11
CA GLY A 432 -22.78 -0.01 -30.17
C GLY A 432 -23.24 0.58 -28.83
N THR A 433 -22.53 0.35 -27.72
CA THR A 433 -22.74 1.02 -26.44
C THR A 433 -21.66 2.07 -26.19
N PRO A 434 -22.00 3.24 -25.59
CA PRO A 434 -20.98 4.13 -25.03
C PRO A 434 -20.22 3.38 -23.92
N SER A 435 -18.90 3.34 -24.04
CA SER A 435 -18.00 2.60 -23.16
C SER A 435 -17.06 3.57 -22.47
N VAL A 436 -16.92 3.45 -21.15
CA VAL A 436 -15.93 4.20 -20.36
C VAL A 436 -14.92 3.20 -19.82
N ILE A 437 -13.65 3.38 -20.16
CA ILE A 437 -12.57 2.43 -19.87
C ILE A 437 -11.41 3.23 -19.31
N THR A 438 -11.00 2.93 -18.08
CA THR A 438 -9.99 3.72 -17.36
C THR A 438 -8.68 2.93 -17.31
N VAL A 439 -7.58 3.54 -17.75
CA VAL A 439 -6.21 3.01 -17.65
C VAL A 439 -5.41 4.03 -16.86
N GLY A 440 -5.29 3.82 -15.54
CA GLY A 440 -4.96 4.90 -14.62
C GLY A 440 -3.49 5.33 -14.61
N ASP A 441 -2.57 4.48 -15.07
CA ASP A 441 -1.13 4.62 -14.91
C ASP A 441 -0.32 4.36 -16.20
N TYR A 442 -0.94 4.48 -17.36
CA TYR A 442 -0.27 4.30 -18.65
C TYR A 442 1.03 5.13 -18.78
N ASP A 443 2.16 4.44 -19.00
CA ASP A 443 3.47 5.02 -19.24
C ASP A 443 4.09 4.54 -20.57
N ALA A 444 4.18 5.44 -21.54
CA ALA A 444 4.82 5.13 -22.82
C ALA A 444 6.36 5.01 -22.72
N GLU A 445 6.99 5.57 -21.68
CA GLU A 445 8.44 5.49 -21.47
C GLU A 445 8.86 4.12 -20.94
N SER A 446 8.04 3.50 -20.10
CA SER A 446 8.22 2.12 -19.62
C SER A 446 7.93 1.10 -20.72
N GLY A 447 7.02 1.42 -21.65
CA GLY A 447 6.74 0.62 -22.85
C GLY A 447 5.28 0.19 -22.97
N ASP A 448 4.35 0.83 -22.27
CA ASP A 448 2.96 0.42 -22.22
C ASP A 448 2.23 0.49 -23.56
N VAL A 449 1.34 -0.46 -23.76
CA VAL A 449 0.56 -0.67 -24.98
C VAL A 449 -0.91 -0.82 -24.66
N ILE A 450 -1.77 -0.09 -25.39
CA ILE A 450 -3.21 -0.34 -25.40
C ILE A 450 -3.55 -1.19 -26.63
N ASP A 451 -4.03 -2.42 -26.41
CA ASP A 451 -4.42 -3.36 -27.45
C ASP A 451 -5.93 -3.32 -27.73
N LEU A 452 -6.29 -2.82 -28.92
CA LEU A 452 -7.66 -2.74 -29.43
C LEU A 452 -7.97 -3.78 -30.52
N ARG A 453 -7.07 -4.74 -30.81
CA ARG A 453 -7.16 -5.66 -31.97
C ARG A 453 -8.42 -6.53 -31.99
N GLY A 454 -9.09 -6.72 -30.84
CA GLY A 454 -10.29 -7.53 -30.68
C GLY A 454 -11.62 -6.76 -30.76
N VAL A 455 -11.62 -5.43 -30.85
CA VAL A 455 -12.84 -4.64 -30.68
C VAL A 455 -13.51 -4.28 -32.00
N ALA A 456 -14.73 -4.78 -32.22
CA ALA A 456 -15.52 -4.50 -33.42
C ALA A 456 -16.57 -3.40 -33.16
N GLY A 457 -16.68 -2.41 -34.06
CA GLY A 457 -17.77 -1.41 -34.03
C GLY A 457 -17.60 -0.28 -33.02
N LEU A 458 -16.35 0.11 -32.74
CA LEU A 458 -16.02 1.21 -31.82
C LEU A 458 -16.68 2.53 -32.25
N ASN A 459 -17.37 3.19 -31.32
CA ASN A 459 -17.72 4.60 -31.44
C ASN A 459 -16.75 5.42 -30.59
N LEU A 460 -15.60 5.77 -31.17
CA LEU A 460 -14.56 6.56 -30.51
C LEU A 460 -15.03 7.96 -30.07
N ALA A 461 -16.14 8.47 -30.62
CA ALA A 461 -16.70 9.76 -30.21
C ALA A 461 -17.26 9.76 -28.76
N ALA A 462 -17.35 8.58 -28.13
CA ALA A 462 -17.81 8.42 -26.75
C ALA A 462 -16.82 7.63 -25.87
N MET A 463 -15.63 7.28 -26.39
CA MET A 463 -14.60 6.58 -25.61
C MET A 463 -13.74 7.60 -24.87
N GLU A 464 -13.59 7.42 -23.56
CA GLU A 464 -12.75 8.24 -22.70
C GLU A 464 -11.64 7.34 -22.14
N VAL A 465 -10.41 7.49 -22.63
CA VAL A 465 -9.20 6.88 -22.03
C VAL A 465 -8.60 7.92 -21.09
N ARG A 466 -8.49 7.58 -19.81
CA ARG A 466 -8.04 8.50 -18.75
C ARG A 466 -6.69 8.07 -18.20
N GLY A 467 -5.60 8.75 -18.56
CA GLY A 467 -4.36 8.75 -17.77
C GLY A 467 -4.42 9.88 -16.74
N ALA A 468 -3.95 9.67 -15.51
CA ALA A 468 -3.87 10.73 -14.48
C ALA A 468 -2.83 11.82 -14.90
N GLU A 469 -2.91 13.11 -14.55
CA GLU A 469 -3.42 13.81 -13.36
C GLU A 469 -4.62 14.75 -13.64
N HIS A 470 -5.56 14.77 -12.69
CA HIS A 470 -6.77 15.58 -12.69
C HIS A 470 -6.76 16.59 -11.52
N ASP A 471 -6.68 17.89 -11.82
CA ASP A 471 -7.02 18.98 -10.89
C ASP A 471 -8.28 19.78 -11.32
N GLY A 472 -9.31 19.07 -11.77
CA GLY A 472 -10.69 19.47 -11.52
C GLY A 472 -11.26 20.69 -12.25
N THR A 473 -10.56 21.38 -13.15
CA THR A 473 -11.24 22.32 -14.08
C THR A 473 -10.65 22.46 -15.50
N GLN A 474 -9.54 21.80 -15.84
CA GLN A 474 -8.99 21.78 -17.20
C GLN A 474 -8.01 20.60 -17.36
N TRP A 475 -8.02 19.94 -18.52
CA TRP A 475 -7.01 18.94 -18.89
C TRP A 475 -5.72 19.67 -19.27
N ILE A 476 -4.69 19.59 -18.41
CA ILE A 476 -3.34 20.11 -18.71
C ILE A 476 -2.44 18.90 -18.95
N TRP A 477 -2.08 18.68 -20.21
CA TRP A 477 -0.94 17.83 -20.57
C TRP A 477 0.29 18.72 -20.39
N GLU A 478 1.08 18.52 -19.32
CA GLU A 478 2.33 19.27 -19.13
C GLU A 478 3.48 18.59 -19.88
N ASP A 479 4.21 19.42 -20.63
CA ASP A 479 5.38 19.11 -21.47
C ASP A 479 6.32 18.05 -20.88
N TYR A 480 6.33 16.84 -21.44
CA TYR A 480 7.46 15.92 -21.34
C TYR A 480 7.77 15.30 -22.70
N THR A 481 9.02 15.48 -23.11
CA THR A 481 9.57 15.23 -24.44
C THR A 481 9.75 13.73 -24.68
N GLY A 482 8.84 13.11 -25.44
CA GLY A 482 8.90 11.69 -25.78
C GLY A 482 7.72 11.23 -26.65
N ASP A 483 7.56 11.84 -27.83
CA ASP A 483 6.31 11.78 -28.60
C ASP A 483 6.14 10.51 -29.46
N SER A 484 5.42 9.47 -28.99
CA SER A 484 4.46 8.73 -29.85
C SER A 484 3.47 7.83 -29.08
N VAL A 485 2.17 7.92 -29.42
CA VAL A 485 1.14 6.92 -29.10
C VAL A 485 0.95 5.99 -30.31
N GLY A 486 1.10 4.68 -30.13
CA GLY A 486 0.84 3.67 -31.17
C GLY A 486 -0.57 3.08 -31.06
N ILE A 487 -1.45 3.37 -32.03
CA ILE A 487 -2.79 2.76 -32.11
C ILE A 487 -2.83 1.81 -33.32
N TRP A 488 -3.01 0.51 -33.07
CA TRP A 488 -3.09 -0.52 -34.12
C TRP A 488 -4.53 -0.86 -34.49
N PHE A 489 -4.83 -0.78 -35.79
CA PHE A 489 -6.09 -1.27 -36.37
C PHE A 489 -5.81 -2.47 -37.28
N THR A 490 -6.65 -3.50 -37.20
CA THR A 490 -6.46 -4.76 -37.95
C THR A 490 -7.23 -4.80 -39.28
N ASP A 491 -8.22 -3.93 -39.48
CA ASP A 491 -9.13 -3.89 -40.64
C ASP A 491 -9.41 -2.44 -41.13
N SER A 492 -10.11 -2.29 -42.26
CA SER A 492 -10.58 -1.01 -42.83
C SER A 492 -11.33 -0.16 -41.79
N ALA A 493 -10.66 0.84 -41.23
CA ALA A 493 -11.22 1.77 -40.25
C ALA A 493 -11.91 2.93 -40.98
N ALA A 494 -13.20 2.77 -41.28
CA ALA A 494 -14.00 3.90 -41.76
C ALA A 494 -14.34 4.84 -40.58
N ASN A 495 -13.90 6.10 -40.67
CA ASN A 495 -14.21 7.19 -39.72
C ASN A 495 -13.59 7.04 -38.32
N VAL A 496 -12.25 7.10 -38.24
CA VAL A 496 -11.58 7.48 -36.99
C VAL A 496 -11.66 9.00 -36.85
N GLU A 497 -12.31 9.49 -35.80
CA GLU A 497 -12.36 10.91 -35.45
C GLU A 497 -11.70 11.08 -34.07
N VAL A 498 -10.54 11.72 -34.04
CA VAL A 498 -9.84 12.10 -32.80
C VAL A 498 -10.02 13.61 -32.62
N THR A 499 -10.68 14.03 -31.54
CA THR A 499 -10.93 15.44 -31.21
C THR A 499 -10.28 15.80 -29.87
N GLY A 500 -9.54 16.91 -29.83
CA GLY A 500 -9.00 17.45 -28.56
C GLY A 500 -7.70 16.81 -28.08
N ALA A 501 -7.02 16.03 -28.92
CA ALA A 501 -5.67 15.53 -28.63
C ALA A 501 -4.65 16.69 -28.65
N ARG A 502 -3.75 16.70 -27.66
CA ARG A 502 -2.56 17.56 -27.62
C ARG A 502 -1.32 16.67 -27.68
N SER A 503 -0.57 16.74 -28.77
CA SER A 503 0.79 16.20 -28.87
C SER A 503 1.43 16.74 -30.16
N ASP A 504 2.74 16.98 -30.10
CA ASP A 504 3.55 17.48 -31.20
C ASP A 504 3.85 16.41 -32.27
N THR A 505 3.52 15.12 -32.08
CA THR A 505 3.48 14.11 -33.17
C THR A 505 2.61 12.88 -32.86
N MET A 506 1.52 12.67 -33.63
CA MET A 506 0.68 11.46 -33.57
C MET A 506 0.73 10.73 -34.93
N THR A 507 1.15 9.45 -34.96
CA THR A 507 1.32 8.69 -36.22
C THR A 507 0.19 7.66 -36.39
N PHE A 508 -0.57 7.74 -37.50
CA PHE A 508 -1.60 6.76 -37.86
C PHE A 508 -1.22 5.98 -39.11
N LEU A 509 -1.46 4.67 -39.11
CA LEU A 509 -1.36 3.80 -40.29
C LEU A 509 -2.73 3.16 -40.54
N ILE A 510 -3.42 3.55 -41.61
CA ILE A 510 -4.78 3.08 -41.95
C ILE A 510 -4.77 2.49 -43.38
N PRO A 511 -5.40 1.32 -43.63
CA PRO A 511 -5.67 0.80 -44.97
C PRO A 511 -7.11 1.07 -45.50
N ASP A 512 -7.17 1.22 -46.82
CA ASP A 512 -8.13 1.63 -47.85
C ASP A 512 -9.67 1.46 -47.69
N THR A 513 -10.45 2.52 -48.01
CA THR A 513 -11.34 2.65 -49.21
C THR A 513 -12.45 3.70 -49.11
N SER A 514 -12.42 4.65 -50.07
CA SER A 514 -13.54 5.27 -50.80
C SER A 514 -13.98 6.70 -50.45
N LEU A 515 -13.60 7.66 -51.31
CA LEU A 515 -14.39 8.86 -51.61
C LEU A 515 -14.35 9.23 -53.12
N VAL A 516 -15.56 9.23 -53.70
CA VAL A 516 -16.10 9.90 -54.91
C VAL A 516 -15.79 9.39 -56.33
N GLU A 517 -16.89 9.31 -57.09
CA GLU A 517 -17.05 8.77 -58.44
C GLU A 517 -16.28 9.59 -59.49
N GLY A 518 -15.25 8.96 -60.08
CA GLY A 518 -14.55 9.44 -61.28
C GLY A 518 -13.16 10.04 -61.06
N GLY A 519 -12.68 10.14 -59.81
CA GLY A 519 -11.27 10.41 -59.46
C GLY A 519 -10.51 9.15 -59.03
N PRO A 520 -9.19 9.21 -58.80
CA PRO A 520 -8.47 8.12 -58.14
C PRO A 520 -9.07 7.85 -56.74
N VAL A 521 -8.95 6.61 -56.26
CA VAL A 521 -9.49 6.15 -54.98
C VAL A 521 -8.54 6.60 -53.88
N TYR A 522 -9.04 7.36 -52.89
CA TYR A 522 -8.26 7.82 -51.74
C TYR A 522 -8.69 7.12 -50.45
N GLN A 523 -7.73 6.83 -49.56
CA GLN A 523 -7.98 6.44 -48.16
C GLN A 523 -8.11 7.72 -47.32
N THR A 524 -9.17 7.89 -46.51
CA THR A 524 -9.37 9.16 -45.77
C THR A 524 -8.91 9.04 -44.32
N ALA A 525 -7.90 9.84 -43.92
CA ALA A 525 -7.57 10.12 -42.53
C ALA A 525 -8.13 11.51 -42.16
N ARG A 526 -8.95 11.60 -41.11
CA ARG A 526 -9.43 12.87 -40.56
C ARG A 526 -8.83 13.09 -39.18
N ILE A 527 -7.99 14.12 -39.05
CA ILE A 527 -7.28 14.42 -37.81
C ILE A 527 -7.59 15.87 -37.45
N ASN A 528 -8.31 16.10 -36.35
CA ASN A 528 -8.64 17.44 -35.87
C ASN A 528 -7.75 17.81 -34.68
N ILE A 529 -6.50 18.21 -34.97
CA ILE A 529 -5.59 18.78 -33.98
C ILE A 529 -5.92 20.26 -33.87
N SER A 530 -6.38 20.74 -32.71
CA SER A 530 -6.89 22.11 -32.56
C SER A 530 -5.79 23.17 -32.48
N ASP A 531 -4.56 22.79 -32.12
CA ASP A 531 -3.45 23.71 -31.83
C ASP A 531 -2.36 23.71 -32.93
N GLY A 532 -2.56 22.94 -34.03
CA GLY A 532 -1.57 22.71 -35.09
C GLY A 532 -0.67 21.47 -34.86
N GLY A 533 -0.16 20.85 -35.91
CA GLY A 533 0.68 19.64 -35.84
C GLY A 533 1.15 19.10 -37.20
N VAL A 534 1.95 18.03 -37.21
CA VAL A 534 2.43 17.37 -38.44
C VAL A 534 1.58 16.14 -38.76
N ILE A 535 1.05 16.10 -39.99
CA ILE A 535 0.27 14.99 -40.53
C ILE A 535 1.08 14.37 -41.68
N ARG A 536 1.45 13.09 -41.55
CA ARG A 536 2.21 12.36 -42.58
C ARG A 536 1.43 11.13 -43.04
N ALA A 537 1.32 10.95 -44.35
CA ALA A 537 0.77 9.75 -44.98
C ALA A 537 1.86 8.78 -45.43
N GLY A 538 1.43 7.62 -45.92
CA GLY A 538 2.30 6.50 -46.26
C GLY A 538 2.78 6.56 -47.71
N ASP A 539 3.01 5.40 -48.30
CA ASP A 539 3.42 5.27 -49.71
C ASP A 539 2.21 4.96 -50.64
N GLY A 540 0.99 5.32 -50.24
CA GLY A 540 -0.24 5.07 -50.99
C GLY A 540 -0.88 6.34 -51.56
N GLY A 541 -2.15 6.27 -51.96
CA GLY A 541 -2.92 7.45 -52.36
C GLY A 541 -3.89 7.84 -51.24
N GLU A 542 -3.53 8.84 -50.45
CA GLU A 542 -4.20 9.22 -49.22
C GLU A 542 -4.94 10.56 -49.33
N ALA A 543 -5.96 10.77 -48.50
CA ALA A 543 -6.56 12.08 -48.26
C ALA A 543 -6.26 12.51 -46.82
N LEU A 544 -5.43 13.53 -46.67
CA LEU A 544 -5.03 14.12 -45.40
C LEU A 544 -5.91 15.33 -45.14
N VAL A 545 -6.69 15.29 -44.07
CA VAL A 545 -7.56 16.41 -43.67
C VAL A 545 -7.13 16.93 -42.31
N GLY A 546 -6.57 18.14 -42.31
CA GLY A 546 -6.26 18.92 -41.13
C GLY A 546 -7.50 19.54 -40.48
N GLY A 547 -7.26 20.19 -39.34
CA GLY A 547 -8.28 20.77 -38.47
C GLY A 547 -8.24 22.30 -38.41
N ASN A 548 -8.37 22.84 -37.20
CA ASN A 548 -8.08 24.25 -36.93
C ASN A 548 -6.59 24.42 -36.59
N GLY A 549 -6.04 25.63 -36.68
CA GLY A 549 -4.62 25.87 -36.38
C GLY A 549 -3.69 25.56 -37.55
N SER A 550 -2.39 25.78 -37.39
CA SER A 550 -1.40 25.60 -38.47
C SER A 550 -0.93 24.16 -38.58
N GLN A 551 -1.25 23.49 -39.68
CA GLN A 551 -0.91 22.09 -39.93
C GLN A 551 0.26 21.96 -40.90
N ALA A 552 1.11 20.94 -40.73
CA ALA A 552 2.11 20.55 -41.73
C ALA A 552 1.73 19.20 -42.35
N LEU A 553 1.35 19.21 -43.64
CA LEU A 553 0.87 18.03 -44.36
C LEU A 553 1.96 17.48 -45.27
N ILE A 554 2.29 16.19 -45.10
CA ILE A 554 3.28 15.44 -45.87
C ILE A 554 2.55 14.24 -46.50
N GLY A 555 2.29 14.30 -47.82
CA GLY A 555 1.57 13.24 -48.54
C GLY A 555 2.29 11.89 -48.52
N GLY A 556 3.63 11.89 -48.52
CA GLY A 556 4.37 10.65 -48.73
C GLY A 556 4.35 10.28 -50.22
N ALA A 557 4.60 9.03 -50.59
CA ALA A 557 4.69 8.68 -52.01
C ALA A 557 3.32 8.26 -52.56
N GLY A 558 2.86 8.88 -53.64
CA GLY A 558 1.62 8.46 -54.29
C GLY A 558 0.88 9.66 -54.86
N SER A 559 -0.43 9.52 -55.06
CA SER A 559 -1.27 10.65 -55.45
C SER A 559 -2.17 10.97 -54.29
N ASP A 560 -1.83 12.02 -53.54
CA ASP A 560 -2.51 12.39 -52.31
C ASP A 560 -3.49 13.55 -52.50
N ALA A 561 -4.39 13.73 -51.55
CA ALA A 561 -5.30 14.85 -51.42
C ALA A 561 -5.08 15.53 -50.06
N LEU A 562 -4.41 16.68 -50.07
CA LEU A 562 -4.04 17.44 -48.88
C LEU A 562 -5.07 18.55 -48.64
N ILE A 563 -5.67 18.58 -47.45
CA ILE A 563 -6.69 19.54 -47.04
C ILE A 563 -6.22 20.16 -45.72
N GLY A 564 -5.79 21.41 -45.73
CA GLY A 564 -5.20 22.08 -44.56
C GLY A 564 -6.22 22.37 -43.46
N GLY A 565 -7.43 22.80 -43.86
CA GLY A 565 -8.48 23.23 -42.94
C GLY A 565 -8.42 24.74 -42.66
N ALA A 566 -8.59 25.13 -41.40
CA ALA A 566 -8.61 26.53 -41.00
C ALA A 566 -7.32 26.89 -40.26
N GLY A 567 -6.44 27.68 -40.88
CA GLY A 567 -5.17 28.01 -40.27
C GLY A 567 -4.21 28.63 -41.26
N ALA A 568 -2.92 28.61 -40.93
CA ALA A 568 -1.87 28.86 -41.90
C ALA A 568 -1.10 27.56 -42.09
N ASP A 569 -1.42 26.82 -43.13
CA ASP A 569 -0.99 25.43 -43.30
C ASP A 569 0.24 25.31 -44.19
N PHE A 570 1.03 24.25 -43.98
CA PHE A 570 2.29 23.96 -44.65
C PHE A 570 2.16 22.66 -45.44
N PHE A 571 2.19 22.75 -46.77
CA PHE A 571 2.16 21.58 -47.65
C PHE A 571 3.58 21.26 -48.11
N VAL A 572 4.11 20.11 -47.66
CA VAL A 572 5.52 19.78 -47.78
C VAL A 572 5.78 18.94 -49.04
N LEU A 573 6.57 19.51 -49.96
CA LEU A 573 6.83 19.03 -51.31
C LEU A 573 8.31 19.17 -51.69
N ASN A 574 9.20 18.95 -50.73
CA ASN A 574 10.65 19.16 -50.84
C ASN A 574 11.42 17.96 -51.44
N ASP A 575 10.73 16.88 -51.78
CA ASP A 575 11.28 15.69 -52.42
C ASP A 575 10.34 15.25 -53.55
N VAL A 576 10.90 14.89 -54.71
CA VAL A 576 10.14 14.33 -55.83
C VAL A 576 9.50 12.99 -55.47
N SER A 577 10.03 12.29 -54.45
CA SER A 577 9.38 11.10 -53.92
C SER A 577 8.01 11.40 -53.31
N THR A 578 7.75 12.64 -52.88
CA THR A 578 6.46 13.00 -52.28
C THR A 578 5.39 13.35 -53.32
N SER A 579 5.73 14.09 -54.38
CA SER A 579 4.76 14.38 -55.45
C SER A 579 5.46 14.52 -56.80
N ASN A 580 5.19 13.60 -57.72
CA ASN A 580 5.87 13.54 -59.02
C ASN A 580 4.88 13.52 -60.20
N LEU A 581 5.41 13.62 -61.42
CA LEU A 581 4.57 13.66 -62.63
C LEU A 581 3.76 12.37 -62.85
N GLY A 582 4.18 11.23 -62.30
CA GLY A 582 3.47 9.95 -62.38
C GLY A 582 2.38 9.79 -61.31
N ALA A 583 2.51 10.50 -60.19
CA ALA A 583 1.59 10.50 -59.07
C ALA A 583 1.60 11.92 -58.47
N ILE A 584 0.71 12.77 -58.99
CA ILE A 584 0.61 14.18 -58.64
C ILE A 584 -0.34 14.32 -57.46
N ASP A 585 0.09 15.02 -56.41
CA ASP A 585 -0.75 15.38 -55.27
C ASP A 585 -1.72 16.51 -55.62
N LEU A 586 -2.84 16.54 -54.91
CA LEU A 586 -3.85 17.58 -54.95
C LEU A 586 -3.88 18.32 -53.62
N ILE A 587 -3.65 19.62 -53.63
CA ILE A 587 -3.99 20.47 -52.48
C ILE A 587 -5.41 21.00 -52.70
N ALA A 588 -6.36 20.57 -51.88
CA ALA A 588 -7.79 20.75 -52.16
C ALA A 588 -8.36 22.10 -51.71
N ASP A 589 -7.74 22.78 -50.74
CA ASP A 589 -8.26 23.99 -50.09
C ASP A 589 -7.24 25.13 -49.92
N PHE A 590 -6.11 25.09 -50.64
CA PHE A 590 -5.03 26.07 -50.54
C PHE A 590 -5.51 27.53 -50.56
N ASP A 591 -5.37 28.24 -49.44
CA ASP A 591 -5.58 29.68 -49.32
C ASP A 591 -4.25 30.42 -49.52
N VAL A 592 -4.10 31.04 -50.68
CA VAL A 592 -2.92 31.82 -51.09
C VAL A 592 -2.58 32.95 -50.09
N GLY A 593 -3.54 33.42 -49.29
CA GLY A 593 -3.33 34.44 -48.26
C GLY A 593 -2.69 33.94 -46.97
N SER A 594 -2.99 32.71 -46.54
CA SER A 594 -2.51 32.13 -45.28
C SER A 594 -1.45 31.07 -45.48
N ASP A 595 -1.62 30.17 -46.45
CA ASP A 595 -0.91 28.89 -46.53
C ASP A 595 0.45 28.98 -47.21
N PHE A 596 1.22 27.91 -47.04
CA PHE A 596 2.62 27.79 -47.44
C PHE A 596 2.84 26.49 -48.21
N ILE A 597 3.53 26.60 -49.35
CA ILE A 597 4.19 25.47 -50.00
C ILE A 597 5.62 25.40 -49.47
N VAL A 598 6.01 24.23 -48.95
CA VAL A 598 7.38 23.98 -48.49
C VAL A 598 8.13 23.17 -49.55
N GLY A 599 9.02 23.84 -50.29
CA GLY A 599 9.87 23.23 -51.32
C GLY A 599 11.35 23.20 -50.92
N ASN A 600 12.24 22.95 -51.89
CA ASN A 600 13.69 22.93 -51.66
C ASN A 600 14.30 24.33 -51.39
N SER A 601 13.63 25.40 -51.82
CA SER A 601 14.11 26.77 -51.72
C SER A 601 12.95 27.78 -51.62
N THR A 602 13.25 28.95 -51.06
CA THR A 602 12.27 30.05 -51.00
C THR A 602 12.19 30.70 -52.37
N VAL A 603 10.99 30.74 -52.95
CA VAL A 603 10.73 31.36 -54.25
C VAL A 603 9.74 32.51 -54.07
N ALA A 604 10.17 33.72 -54.40
CA ALA A 604 9.29 34.89 -54.37
C ALA A 604 8.15 34.75 -55.40
N PRO A 605 6.90 35.14 -55.11
CA PRO A 605 5.79 35.01 -56.06
C PRO A 605 6.05 35.66 -57.42
N ALA A 606 6.78 36.78 -57.46
CA ALA A 606 7.16 37.46 -58.71
C ALA A 606 8.18 36.68 -59.57
N SER A 607 8.83 35.68 -59.00
CA SER A 607 9.81 34.80 -59.68
C SER A 607 9.18 33.49 -60.16
N VAL A 608 7.89 33.26 -59.90
CA VAL A 608 7.17 32.07 -60.38
C VAL A 608 6.92 32.21 -61.88
N VAL A 609 7.49 31.29 -62.65
CA VAL A 609 7.34 31.26 -64.11
C VAL A 609 5.93 30.80 -64.46
N THR A 610 5.26 31.46 -65.39
CA THR A 610 3.92 31.03 -65.82
C THR A 610 3.98 30.41 -67.22
N GLY A 611 3.20 29.35 -67.43
CA GLY A 611 3.15 28.65 -68.71
C GLY A 611 1.85 27.86 -68.89
N SER A 612 1.70 27.28 -70.07
CA SER A 612 0.56 26.41 -70.39
C SER A 612 1.02 25.25 -71.26
N VAL A 613 0.49 24.06 -70.98
CA VAL A 613 0.73 22.84 -71.77
C VAL A 613 -0.60 22.18 -72.11
N ASP A 614 -0.69 21.58 -73.29
CA ASP A 614 -1.89 20.85 -73.70
C ASP A 614 -2.05 19.53 -72.92
N THR A 615 -0.93 18.89 -72.54
CA THR A 615 -0.88 17.66 -71.75
C THR A 615 0.19 17.75 -70.66
N MET A 616 -0.12 17.24 -69.47
CA MET A 616 0.81 17.12 -68.34
C MET A 616 1.71 15.89 -68.53
N ASP A 617 2.61 15.95 -69.51
CA ASP A 617 3.65 14.95 -69.74
C ASP A 617 5.05 15.59 -69.75
N ALA A 618 6.08 14.76 -69.57
CA ALA A 618 7.44 15.24 -69.38
C ALA A 618 7.99 16.01 -70.59
N ALA A 619 7.57 15.64 -71.81
CA ALA A 619 8.02 16.30 -73.03
C ALA A 619 7.40 17.70 -73.17
N SER A 620 6.12 17.82 -72.84
CA SER A 620 5.37 19.08 -72.89
C SER A 620 5.86 20.06 -71.83
N LEU A 621 6.14 19.58 -70.62
CA LEU A 621 6.73 20.38 -69.55
C LEU A 621 8.15 20.84 -69.90
N ALA A 622 9.03 19.94 -70.36
CA ALA A 622 10.40 20.29 -70.75
C ALA A 622 10.48 21.26 -71.95
N ALA A 623 9.45 21.31 -72.81
CA ALA A 623 9.38 22.26 -73.91
C ALA A 623 9.07 23.70 -73.45
N VAL A 624 8.36 23.87 -72.33
CA VAL A 624 7.97 25.18 -71.75
C VAL A 624 8.93 25.61 -70.64
N LEU A 625 9.38 24.66 -69.82
CA LEU A 625 10.30 24.83 -68.70
C LEU A 625 11.71 24.40 -69.10
N THR A 626 12.34 25.24 -69.93
CA THR A 626 13.71 25.03 -70.41
C THR A 626 14.74 25.51 -69.39
N ALA A 627 16.01 25.09 -69.53
CA ALA A 627 17.09 25.57 -68.66
C ALA A 627 17.33 27.10 -68.70
N GLU A 628 16.80 27.81 -69.72
CA GLU A 628 16.85 29.27 -69.80
C GLU A 628 15.67 29.93 -69.09
N SER A 629 14.49 29.29 -69.08
CA SER A 629 13.25 29.85 -68.55
C SER A 629 12.90 29.37 -67.14
N PHE A 630 13.44 28.24 -66.70
CA PHE A 630 13.18 27.62 -65.41
C PHE A 630 14.52 27.38 -64.68
N ALA A 631 14.84 28.27 -63.75
CA ALA A 631 16.13 28.26 -63.06
C ALA A 631 16.17 27.20 -61.94
N ALA A 632 17.40 26.72 -61.64
CA ALA A 632 17.71 25.87 -60.49
C ALA A 632 17.05 26.40 -59.20
N ASN A 633 16.35 25.53 -58.47
CA ASN A 633 15.58 25.85 -57.27
C ASN A 633 14.50 26.94 -57.49
N GLY A 634 13.95 27.02 -58.70
CA GLY A 634 12.83 27.90 -59.05
C GLY A 634 11.47 27.23 -58.93
N ALA A 635 10.40 27.98 -59.21
CA ALA A 635 9.04 27.44 -59.28
C ALA A 635 8.31 27.94 -60.52
N ALA A 636 7.39 27.12 -61.03
CA ALA A 636 6.57 27.45 -62.19
C ALA A 636 5.10 27.06 -61.98
N ALA A 637 4.18 27.95 -62.36
CA ALA A 637 2.75 27.68 -62.42
C ALA A 637 2.36 27.36 -63.87
N ILE A 638 1.99 26.09 -64.11
CA ILE A 638 1.61 25.58 -65.42
C ILE A 638 0.11 25.31 -65.46
N SER A 639 -0.56 25.89 -66.45
CA SER A 639 -1.97 25.61 -66.72
C SER A 639 -2.11 24.47 -67.73
N SER A 640 -2.96 23.50 -67.43
CA SER A 640 -3.33 22.43 -68.36
C SER A 640 -4.76 21.97 -68.12
N ALA A 641 -5.55 21.84 -69.19
CA ALA A 641 -6.95 21.37 -69.14
C ALA A 641 -7.86 22.08 -68.09
N GLY A 642 -7.59 23.35 -67.78
CA GLY A 642 -8.36 24.14 -66.81
C GLY A 642 -7.93 23.96 -65.33
N ARG A 643 -6.84 23.24 -65.09
CA ARG A 643 -6.18 23.08 -63.78
C ARG A 643 -4.89 23.89 -63.71
N THR A 644 -4.47 24.21 -62.49
CA THR A 644 -3.21 24.92 -62.20
C THR A 644 -2.28 24.00 -61.43
N TYR A 645 -1.11 23.73 -62.00
CA TYR A 645 -0.06 22.91 -61.38
C TYR A 645 1.12 23.77 -60.98
N LEU A 646 1.65 23.54 -59.78
CA LEU A 646 2.90 24.11 -59.34
C LEU A 646 4.01 23.08 -59.55
N VAL A 647 5.06 23.48 -60.25
CA VAL A 647 6.29 22.70 -60.49
C VAL A 647 7.41 23.33 -59.68
N LEU A 648 8.03 22.56 -58.81
CA LEU A 648 9.17 22.99 -57.98
C LEU A 648 10.44 22.36 -58.56
N ASN A 649 11.41 23.19 -58.94
CA ASN A 649 12.64 22.72 -59.55
C ASN A 649 13.62 22.20 -58.50
N ASP A 650 14.31 21.12 -58.83
CA ASP A 650 15.49 20.68 -58.11
C ASP A 650 16.68 21.67 -58.32
N GLY A 651 17.87 21.31 -57.84
CA GLY A 651 19.08 22.13 -58.01
C GLY A 651 19.58 22.27 -59.45
N THR A 652 18.87 21.77 -60.46
CA THR A 652 19.23 21.69 -61.87
C THR A 652 18.23 22.43 -62.74
N ALA A 653 18.68 23.47 -63.44
CA ALA A 653 17.82 24.28 -64.30
C ALA A 653 17.16 23.47 -65.44
N GLY A 654 15.89 23.77 -65.71
CA GLY A 654 15.02 23.08 -66.67
C GLY A 654 14.26 21.91 -66.05
N PHE A 655 13.16 21.49 -66.68
CA PHE A 655 12.31 20.44 -66.11
C PHE A 655 12.95 19.05 -66.14
N ASN A 656 12.93 18.37 -64.99
CA ASN A 656 13.42 17.02 -64.76
C ASN A 656 12.36 16.17 -64.05
N ALA A 657 11.72 15.24 -64.77
CA ALA A 657 10.64 14.42 -64.22
C ALA A 657 11.05 13.48 -63.06
N THR A 658 12.35 13.26 -62.83
CA THR A 658 12.86 12.43 -61.73
C THR A 658 13.46 13.26 -60.59
N GLY A 659 13.35 14.59 -60.61
CA GLY A 659 13.92 15.48 -59.60
C GLY A 659 13.00 16.64 -59.22
N ASP A 660 12.13 17.07 -60.13
CA ASP A 660 11.19 18.16 -59.88
C ASP A 660 9.85 17.64 -59.34
N ALA A 661 9.37 18.27 -58.28
CA ALA A 661 8.05 17.98 -57.72
C ALA A 661 6.95 18.70 -58.49
N VAL A 662 5.79 18.04 -58.62
CA VAL A 662 4.60 18.59 -59.31
C VAL A 662 3.39 18.40 -58.43
N VAL A 663 2.65 19.47 -58.13
CA VAL A 663 1.41 19.42 -57.32
C VAL A 663 0.28 20.16 -58.03
N ASP A 664 -0.95 19.67 -57.90
CA ASP A 664 -2.17 20.35 -58.33
C ASP A 664 -2.63 21.32 -57.24
N ILE A 665 -2.57 22.61 -57.55
CA ILE A 665 -3.01 23.72 -56.67
C ILE A 665 -4.19 24.46 -57.28
N THR A 666 -5.05 23.76 -58.02
CA THR A 666 -6.23 24.38 -58.67
C THR A 666 -7.12 25.14 -57.68
N SER A 667 -7.15 24.71 -56.41
CA SER A 667 -7.84 25.37 -55.29
C SER A 667 -7.36 26.79 -55.01
N ALA A 668 -6.09 27.11 -55.27
CA ALA A 668 -5.49 28.44 -55.10
C ALA A 668 -6.14 29.53 -55.97
N GLY A 669 -6.84 29.14 -57.04
CA GLY A 669 -7.41 30.07 -58.00
C GLY A 669 -6.37 30.74 -58.91
N PRO A 670 -6.78 31.70 -59.76
CA PRO A 670 -5.91 32.28 -60.79
C PRO A 670 -4.96 33.38 -60.30
N ASP A 671 -5.15 33.91 -59.09
CA ASP A 671 -4.31 34.98 -58.53
C ASP A 671 -3.27 34.40 -57.56
N LEU A 672 -2.05 34.23 -58.06
CA LEU A 672 -0.92 33.71 -57.30
C LEU A 672 -0.03 34.82 -56.73
N SER A 673 -0.50 36.06 -56.68
CA SER A 673 0.32 37.21 -56.24
C SER A 673 0.76 37.15 -54.78
N ALA A 674 0.02 36.42 -53.94
CA ALA A 674 0.35 36.18 -52.53
C ALA A 674 0.97 34.80 -52.26
N LEU A 675 1.23 33.98 -53.29
CA LEU A 675 1.74 32.61 -53.15
C LEU A 675 3.03 32.58 -52.33
N LYS A 676 3.03 31.80 -51.25
CA LYS A 676 4.18 31.64 -50.36
C LYS A 676 4.83 30.29 -50.62
N ILE A 677 5.96 30.31 -51.34
CA ILE A 677 6.85 29.15 -51.47
C ILE A 677 8.05 29.41 -50.59
N ILE A 678 8.17 28.65 -49.51
CA ILE A 678 9.31 28.68 -48.62
C ILE A 678 10.18 27.47 -48.90
N GLY A 679 11.49 27.67 -48.87
CA GLY A 679 12.39 26.53 -48.86
C GLY A 679 12.38 25.90 -47.48
N LEU A 680 12.93 24.70 -47.40
CA LEU A 680 13.60 24.30 -46.17
C LEU A 680 14.89 25.11 -46.02
N PRO A 681 14.86 26.19 -45.23
CA PRO A 681 15.90 26.39 -44.23
C PRO A 681 15.32 27.03 -42.94
N ASP A 682 15.81 26.67 -41.76
CA ASP A 682 15.36 27.23 -40.46
C ASP A 682 13.96 26.79 -39.97
N ILE A 683 13.49 25.61 -40.39
CA ILE A 683 12.73 24.78 -39.44
C ILE A 683 13.80 23.97 -38.73
N ASP A 684 14.03 24.23 -37.44
CA ASP A 684 14.81 23.31 -36.64
C ASP A 684 14.07 21.97 -36.65
N THR A 685 14.60 20.97 -37.35
CA THR A 685 14.07 19.62 -37.30
C THR A 685 14.26 19.00 -35.90
N ALA A 686 14.92 19.68 -34.97
CA ALA A 686 14.90 19.37 -33.54
C ALA A 686 13.74 20.05 -32.79
N SER A 687 13.03 21.04 -33.39
CA SER A 687 11.79 21.62 -32.85
C SER A 687 10.52 21.08 -33.50
N ILE A 688 10.66 20.24 -34.52
CA ILE A 688 9.61 19.35 -35.02
C ILE A 688 10.22 17.97 -34.91
N GLY A 689 9.98 17.27 -33.79
CA GLY A 689 10.60 15.98 -33.52
C GLY A 689 10.54 15.05 -34.74
N LEU A 690 11.69 14.80 -35.35
CA LEU A 690 11.91 13.75 -36.35
C LEU A 690 12.74 12.63 -35.76
#